data_AF-A0A1I6L8J9-F1
#
_entry.id   AF-A0A1I6L8J9-F1
#
_cell.length_a   1.000
_cell.length_b   1.000
_cell.length_c   1.000
_cell.angle_alpha   90.00
_cell.angle_beta   90.00
_cell.angle_gamma   90.00
#
_symmetry.space_group_name_H-M   'P 1'
#
loop_
_entity.id
_entity.type
_entity.pdbx_description
1 polymer ?
#
loop_
_entity_poly.entity_id
_entity_poly.type
_entity_poly.pdbx_seq_one_letter_code
_entity_poly.pdbx_strand_id
1 'polypeptide(L)'
;MKKAFRSLLLLVGFVVVSSSLLAQQTGLSGVVTDSQGAVIVGAKVEVKQVDGSSFFATTNGQGSYVLPSLVAAQYAITVTAPGFKIVQKKVLLLVGQLAQVDVMLPLAGSSTTTEVVSSDALAIDTTSSVVAGNVTPKDVEDVPINGRNYIALSTLIPGIKANAFGNSPVSAPGGASYGDAETGKFQITMDGLQVSQDSVGSSFGQPRFSQDAISQFQIITNRFDATAGRSAGIYVNAQTKSGTNVIHGGGFGYFRNSAFNAADPISKKVNVFADEQYGGTFGGKIKRDKLWYFGSYEGEHQPSTYTASPIIGAAFSHPSTLKVNEWLGRFDYQRNDKNHFLVRVDKFDNKQDFVGAAEPSGSYSSAYSSYGYVFDWDKVISDKLINDVRAGYHHFVFQNLPYYNDNSIVIALPAVTVGEPYNQPETFSQATQQYRDDLFWLKGKHSFKLGGEYLYTFHGGSFAQYARGGLTSCSSNKGAVTAAMYSTFFPNGTLDNTNWNYAAIAAYCNTNMTFTQGFGSYDISIGRNIIGVWAQDDWKILPRLTLNLGLRYDNDLGAYNTSYVPTPGLLTPNTNPNANFAPRIGFSWDPFGDGKTSIRGGAGLYFADQVANAIIDEQLYSSTTRALQATISTNQSTGGAALSLPTPFAGQNPLANPQNYVSAPQPVARGAKTPYSLQASFGFQRELGYRTTLTADFVHTRVYDDFIALSGNLLQNPANPQQNLNPSSAITAATYATRSCGNGSILLDTVSNLATGGPGGIAAKQVCNNLFGATVRQFTTYPGAGVIADALQVGIKHATTKGFTSAIAYTAGRTKNSTNGPFSYPNKPFKSGIQQEWANGTDDQRHTLTVTGEYQWKYGLSLSSLYHFGSGQAFAPSTGASVNGYTLGTRTFAAQPIAPGTTCPVAACVVSYAPISKAYYDAGYGYWIMQRDGFRGTKYNRVDSRLQESFKFKEKYHAIVAVEAFNLFNHSNYGNFATTTSIGTGANAYGTPLAVTGNPVEYFARSLQFIGRFSF
;
A
#
# COMPACT_ATOMS: atom_id res chain seq x y z
N MET A 1 -3.01 26.79 34.06
CA MET A 1 -2.44 26.01 32.93
C MET A 1 -1.28 26.69 32.20
N LYS A 2 -1.44 27.82 31.47
CA LYS A 2 -0.37 28.38 30.59
C LYS A 2 1.04 28.55 31.19
N LYS A 3 1.20 28.82 32.50
CA LYS A 3 2.52 28.83 33.16
C LYS A 3 3.14 27.43 33.33
N ALA A 4 2.36 26.43 33.76
CA ALA A 4 2.84 25.05 33.89
C ALA A 4 3.27 24.46 32.54
N PHE A 5 2.57 24.80 31.45
CA PHE A 5 2.96 24.40 30.09
C PHE A 5 4.31 24.99 29.65
N ARG A 6 4.60 26.25 30.03
CA ARG A 6 5.93 26.86 29.83
C ARG A 6 7.01 26.23 30.72
N SER A 7 6.69 25.87 31.96
CA SER A 7 7.62 25.13 32.83
C SER A 7 7.92 23.73 32.28
N LEU A 8 6.92 23.05 31.71
CA LEU A 8 7.11 21.73 31.07
C LEU A 8 7.97 21.85 29.80
N LEU A 9 7.72 22.85 28.94
CA LEU A 9 8.56 23.14 27.77
C LEU A 9 10.02 23.47 28.15
N LEU A 10 10.24 24.18 29.26
CA LEU A 10 11.59 24.44 29.77
C LEU A 10 12.24 23.21 30.40
N LEU A 11 11.47 22.31 31.02
CA LEU A 11 11.98 21.03 31.53
C LEU A 11 12.38 20.09 30.38
N VAL A 12 11.53 20.00 29.35
CA VAL A 12 11.85 19.30 28.09
C VAL A 12 13.08 19.92 27.42
N GLY A 13 13.22 21.24 27.43
CA GLY A 13 14.40 21.95 26.91
C GLY A 13 15.70 21.73 27.71
N PHE A 14 15.64 21.41 29.00
CA PHE A 14 16.84 21.19 29.83
C PHE A 14 17.29 19.73 29.92
N VAL A 15 16.44 18.77 29.54
CA VAL A 15 16.80 17.34 29.38
C VAL A 15 17.55 17.07 28.07
N VAL A 16 17.70 18.08 27.19
CA VAL A 16 18.51 18.05 25.95
C VAL A 16 20.03 17.97 26.21
N VAL A 17 20.46 17.81 27.47
CA VAL A 17 21.88 17.70 27.84
C VAL A 17 22.12 16.40 28.65
N SER A 18 23.11 15.62 28.22
CA SER A 18 23.70 14.47 28.95
C SER A 18 22.97 13.11 28.93
N SER A 19 22.44 12.66 27.79
CA SER A 19 22.65 11.26 27.39
C SER A 19 22.64 11.08 25.87
N SER A 20 23.62 10.35 25.35
CA SER A 20 23.55 9.77 24.00
C SER A 20 22.76 8.47 24.06
N LEU A 21 21.74 8.36 23.20
CA LEU A 21 21.05 7.12 22.85
C LEU A 21 21.45 6.78 21.38
N LEU A 22 21.22 5.56 20.84
CA LEU A 22 22.20 4.86 19.96
C LEU A 22 21.67 4.17 18.61
N ALA A 23 22.17 3.04 18.03
CA ALA A 23 22.04 2.70 16.54
C ALA A 23 21.20 1.53 15.93
N GLN A 24 20.50 1.74 14.77
CA GLN A 24 19.73 0.70 14.02
C GLN A 24 20.63 -0.16 13.09
N GLN A 25 20.18 -1.38 12.78
CA GLN A 25 21.05 -2.44 12.30
C GLN A 25 21.01 -2.80 10.80
N THR A 26 22.18 -2.80 10.19
CA THR A 26 22.62 -3.68 9.09
C THR A 26 24.12 -3.83 9.30
N GLY A 27 24.66 -5.06 9.37
CA GLY A 27 25.97 -5.21 10.00
C GLY A 27 26.71 -6.52 9.80
N LEU A 28 27.92 -6.54 10.36
CA LEU A 28 28.81 -7.70 10.38
C LEU A 28 29.05 -8.16 11.83
N SER A 29 29.21 -9.46 12.02
CA SER A 29 29.74 -10.05 13.24
C SER A 29 30.73 -11.16 12.89
N GLY A 30 31.47 -11.67 13.86
CA GLY A 30 32.29 -12.86 13.65
C GLY A 30 33.20 -13.15 14.83
N VAL A 31 33.82 -14.33 14.82
CA VAL A 31 34.85 -14.78 15.74
C VAL A 31 36.19 -14.87 14.99
N VAL A 32 37.25 -14.37 15.61
CA VAL A 32 38.62 -14.54 15.11
C VAL A 32 39.30 -15.66 15.89
N THR A 33 39.86 -16.64 15.19
CA THR A 33 40.57 -17.79 15.78
C THR A 33 41.95 -17.99 15.18
N ASP A 34 42.79 -18.78 15.83
CA ASP A 34 43.99 -19.35 15.21
C ASP A 34 43.67 -20.61 14.38
N SER A 35 44.71 -21.21 13.80
CA SER A 35 44.67 -22.49 13.05
C SER A 35 44.37 -23.72 13.91
N GLN A 36 44.26 -23.58 15.23
CA GLN A 36 43.98 -24.63 16.21
C GLN A 36 42.55 -24.49 16.78
N GLY A 37 41.84 -23.42 16.42
CA GLY A 37 40.48 -23.11 16.88
C GLY A 37 40.42 -22.31 18.19
N ALA A 38 41.55 -21.86 18.73
CA ALA A 38 41.58 -20.99 19.90
C ALA A 38 41.23 -19.53 19.51
N VAL A 39 40.51 -18.83 20.38
CA VAL A 39 39.98 -17.49 20.11
C VAL A 39 41.05 -16.40 20.29
N ILE A 40 41.17 -15.49 19.32
CA ILE A 40 42.15 -14.40 19.34
C ILE A 40 41.50 -13.13 19.88
N VAL A 41 41.86 -12.76 21.10
CA VAL A 41 41.41 -11.54 21.81
C VAL A 41 42.26 -10.34 21.40
N GLY A 42 41.65 -9.16 21.21
CA GLY A 42 42.37 -7.92 20.86
C GLY A 42 42.82 -7.80 19.40
N ALA A 43 42.38 -8.70 18.50
CA ALA A 43 42.60 -8.56 17.07
C ALA A 43 41.84 -7.33 16.53
N LYS A 44 42.52 -6.50 15.72
CA LYS A 44 41.92 -5.33 15.06
C LYS A 44 41.30 -5.77 13.73
N VAL A 45 40.03 -5.39 13.54
CA VAL A 45 39.23 -5.62 12.34
C VAL A 45 38.96 -4.27 11.68
N GLU A 46 39.46 -4.06 10.46
CA GLU A 46 38.99 -3.00 9.56
C GLU A 46 37.94 -3.56 8.60
N VAL A 47 36.86 -2.82 8.39
CA VAL A 47 35.79 -3.11 7.44
C VAL A 47 35.66 -1.91 6.52
N LYS A 48 36.24 -2.01 5.32
CA LYS A 48 36.22 -0.93 4.32
C LYS A 48 35.21 -1.22 3.23
N GLN A 49 34.24 -0.32 3.05
CA GLN A 49 33.35 -0.31 1.89
C GLN A 49 34.20 -0.15 0.63
N VAL A 50 33.91 -0.89 -0.44
CA VAL A 50 34.69 -0.79 -1.69
C VAL A 50 34.70 0.66 -2.18
N ASP A 51 35.91 1.24 -2.21
CA ASP A 51 36.21 2.66 -2.46
C ASP A 51 35.48 3.72 -1.60
N GLY A 52 34.76 3.31 -0.54
CA GLY A 52 34.00 4.19 0.36
C GLY A 52 34.56 4.29 1.80
N SER A 53 33.65 4.33 2.77
CA SER A 53 33.94 4.50 4.21
C SER A 53 34.67 3.29 4.84
N SER A 54 35.55 3.55 5.82
CA SER A 54 36.18 2.53 6.68
C SER A 54 35.60 2.56 8.09
N PHE A 55 35.22 1.40 8.59
CA PHE A 55 34.71 1.14 9.94
C PHE A 55 35.67 0.21 10.69
N PHE A 56 35.72 0.28 12.02
CA PHE A 56 36.73 -0.44 12.82
C PHE A 56 36.13 -1.09 14.06
N ALA A 57 36.55 -2.33 14.35
CA ALA A 57 36.23 -3.06 15.57
C ALA A 57 37.46 -3.79 16.12
N THR A 58 37.34 -4.28 17.36
CA THR A 58 38.37 -5.08 18.04
C THR A 58 37.71 -6.30 18.68
N THR A 59 38.36 -7.46 18.65
CA THR A 59 37.77 -8.68 19.23
C THR A 59 37.75 -8.66 20.76
N ASN A 60 36.62 -9.08 21.31
CA ASN A 60 36.38 -9.18 22.75
C ASN A 60 37.02 -10.44 23.36
N GLY A 61 36.79 -10.68 24.66
CA GLY A 61 37.32 -11.83 25.40
C GLY A 61 36.83 -13.23 24.97
N GLN A 62 35.97 -13.32 23.96
CA GLN A 62 35.56 -14.56 23.28
C GLN A 62 36.03 -14.59 21.81
N GLY A 63 36.99 -13.73 21.45
CA GLY A 63 37.45 -13.54 20.07
C GLY A 63 36.41 -12.90 19.14
N SER A 64 35.27 -12.46 19.66
CA SER A 64 34.15 -11.98 18.83
C SER A 64 34.20 -10.48 18.56
N TYR A 65 33.85 -10.05 17.36
CA TYR A 65 33.65 -8.66 16.97
C TYR A 65 32.23 -8.45 16.39
N VAL A 66 31.72 -7.21 16.48
CA VAL A 66 30.45 -6.80 15.85
C VAL A 66 30.58 -5.35 15.34
N LEU A 67 30.03 -5.09 14.15
CA LEU A 67 29.82 -3.78 13.54
C LEU A 67 28.35 -3.71 13.11
N PRO A 68 27.46 -3.10 13.92
CA PRO A 68 26.01 -3.19 13.80
C PRO A 68 25.41 -2.16 12.84
N SER A 69 26.05 -0.99 12.68
CA SER A 69 25.62 0.09 11.80
C SER A 69 26.62 0.20 10.65
N LEU A 70 26.28 -0.46 9.55
CA LEU A 70 26.98 -0.46 8.28
C LEU A 70 25.92 -0.31 7.18
N VAL A 71 26.17 0.56 6.21
CA VAL A 71 25.35 0.60 4.99
C VAL A 71 25.46 -0.73 4.23
N ALA A 72 24.37 -1.19 3.64
CA ALA A 72 24.32 -2.44 2.89
C ALA A 72 25.12 -2.29 1.57
N ALA A 73 26.37 -2.76 1.59
CA ALA A 73 27.33 -2.60 0.50
C ALA A 73 28.28 -3.80 0.38
N GLN A 74 29.16 -3.78 -0.63
CA GLN A 74 30.30 -4.68 -0.68
C GLN A 74 31.44 -4.15 0.19
N TYR A 75 31.98 -5.03 1.05
CA TYR A 75 33.04 -4.72 2.01
C TYR A 75 34.27 -5.61 1.82
N ALA A 76 35.44 -5.02 2.05
CA ALA A 76 36.69 -5.72 2.33
C ALA A 76 36.94 -5.70 3.85
N ILE A 77 36.99 -6.89 4.45
CA ILE A 77 37.32 -7.08 5.87
C ILE A 77 38.80 -7.42 5.96
N THR A 78 39.58 -6.64 6.70
CA THR A 78 41.00 -6.89 6.99
C THR A 78 41.16 -7.16 8.48
N VAL A 79 41.65 -8.34 8.86
CA VAL A 79 41.89 -8.72 10.26
C VAL A 79 43.39 -8.81 10.54
N THR A 80 43.80 -8.27 11.68
CA THR A 80 45.20 -8.15 12.10
C THR A 80 45.37 -8.45 13.59
N ALA A 81 46.39 -9.23 13.95
CA ALA A 81 46.77 -9.52 15.33
C ALA A 81 48.29 -9.72 15.45
N PRO A 82 48.94 -9.29 16.55
CA PRO A 82 50.38 -9.50 16.76
C PRO A 82 50.75 -11.00 16.72
N GLY A 83 51.81 -11.35 15.97
CA GLY A 83 52.26 -12.74 15.81
C GLY A 83 51.53 -13.56 14.74
N PHE A 84 50.51 -12.99 14.08
CA PHE A 84 49.73 -13.65 13.03
C PHE A 84 49.90 -12.97 11.67
N LYS A 85 49.57 -13.68 10.59
CA LYS A 85 49.42 -13.08 9.26
C LYS A 85 48.16 -12.22 9.19
N ILE A 86 48.22 -11.16 8.38
CA ILE A 86 47.04 -10.40 7.95
C ILE A 86 46.16 -11.31 7.08
N VAL A 87 44.85 -11.28 7.30
CA VAL A 87 43.86 -11.99 6.45
C VAL A 87 42.85 -10.98 5.93
N GLN A 88 42.55 -11.06 4.64
CA GLN A 88 41.49 -10.29 4.00
C GLN A 88 40.37 -11.21 3.48
N LYS A 89 39.12 -10.75 3.63
CA LYS A 89 37.92 -11.36 3.03
C LYS A 89 37.07 -10.30 2.34
N LYS A 90 36.29 -10.71 1.34
CA LYS A 90 35.23 -9.88 0.74
C LYS A 90 33.86 -10.41 1.15
N VAL A 91 32.91 -9.51 1.39
CA VAL A 91 31.51 -9.83 1.70
C VAL A 91 30.57 -8.85 1.00
N LEU A 92 29.42 -9.33 0.54
CA LEU A 92 28.29 -8.48 0.19
C LEU A 92 27.34 -8.47 1.39
N LEU A 93 27.16 -7.30 2.00
CA LEU A 93 26.22 -7.11 3.10
C LEU A 93 24.87 -6.66 2.54
N LEU A 94 23.80 -7.38 2.91
CA LEU A 94 22.44 -7.09 2.46
C LEU A 94 21.66 -6.28 3.51
N VAL A 95 20.68 -5.48 3.04
CA VAL A 95 19.85 -4.65 3.94
C VAL A 95 19.15 -5.52 4.99
N GLY A 96 19.27 -5.13 6.26
CA GLY A 96 18.69 -5.82 7.41
C GLY A 96 19.35 -7.16 7.78
N GLN A 97 20.55 -7.44 7.26
CA GLN A 97 21.33 -8.64 7.58
C GLN A 97 22.35 -8.35 8.70
N LEU A 98 22.59 -9.33 9.59
CA LEU A 98 23.76 -9.36 10.48
C LEU A 98 24.68 -10.52 10.08
N ALA A 99 25.48 -10.32 9.02
CA ALA A 99 26.26 -11.41 8.45
C ALA A 99 27.41 -11.85 9.38
N GLN A 100 27.46 -13.14 9.74
CA GLN A 100 28.58 -13.72 10.50
C GLN A 100 29.73 -14.08 9.54
N VAL A 101 30.91 -13.51 9.77
CA VAL A 101 32.14 -13.73 8.99
C VAL A 101 33.29 -14.05 9.94
N ASP A 102 33.40 -15.33 10.31
CA ASP A 102 34.48 -15.83 11.17
C ASP A 102 35.81 -15.85 10.40
N VAL A 103 36.93 -15.55 11.08
CA VAL A 103 38.25 -15.38 10.45
C VAL A 103 39.32 -16.15 11.21
N MET A 104 39.83 -17.22 10.57
CA MET A 104 41.02 -17.93 11.02
C MET A 104 42.29 -17.17 10.61
N LEU A 105 43.16 -16.82 11.56
CA LEU A 105 44.47 -16.21 11.32
C LEU A 105 45.59 -17.27 11.40
N PRO A 106 46.37 -17.50 10.33
CA PRO A 106 47.58 -18.31 10.40
C PRO A 106 48.70 -17.59 11.18
N LEU A 107 49.56 -18.35 11.86
CA LEU A 107 50.77 -17.81 12.50
C LEU A 107 51.71 -17.14 11.48
N ALA A 108 52.42 -16.09 11.94
CA ALA A 108 53.41 -15.36 11.16
C ALA A 108 54.66 -16.23 10.87
N GLY A 109 54.58 -17.03 9.82
CA GLY A 109 55.61 -17.98 9.40
C GLY A 109 55.08 -19.13 8.53
N SER A 110 53.77 -19.39 8.53
CA SER A 110 53.18 -20.41 7.64
C SER A 110 53.48 -20.12 6.16
N SER A 111 53.80 -21.16 5.38
CA SER A 111 54.04 -21.05 3.94
C SER A 111 52.77 -20.75 3.12
N THR A 112 51.57 -20.95 3.69
CA THR A 112 50.31 -20.64 3.02
C THR A 112 50.08 -19.13 2.85
N THR A 113 50.11 -18.65 1.60
CA THR A 113 49.63 -17.33 1.17
C THR A 113 48.14 -17.39 0.86
N THR A 114 47.32 -17.61 1.89
CA THR A 114 45.86 -17.59 1.76
C THR A 114 45.30 -16.16 1.71
N GLU A 115 45.56 -15.45 0.61
CA GLU A 115 44.59 -14.47 0.10
C GLU A 115 43.37 -15.23 -0.40
N VAL A 116 42.53 -15.70 0.53
CA VAL A 116 41.25 -16.31 0.19
C VAL A 116 40.27 -15.19 -0.13
N VAL A 117 40.38 -14.68 -1.36
CA VAL A 117 39.38 -13.83 -2.01
C VAL A 117 38.18 -14.69 -2.39
N SER A 118 37.53 -15.28 -1.37
CA SER A 118 36.27 -16.02 -1.52
C SER A 118 35.16 -15.02 -1.83
N SER A 119 34.82 -14.87 -3.11
CA SER A 119 33.56 -14.28 -3.50
C SER A 119 32.40 -15.26 -3.26
N ASP A 120 31.20 -14.72 -3.14
CA ASP A 120 29.92 -15.43 -3.31
C ASP A 120 29.57 -16.48 -2.23
N ALA A 121 29.99 -16.25 -0.97
CA ALA A 121 29.35 -16.86 0.18
C ALA A 121 28.09 -16.05 0.57
N LEU A 122 26.90 -16.53 0.19
CA LEU A 122 25.62 -16.04 0.73
C LEU A 122 25.48 -16.51 2.18
N ALA A 123 26.00 -15.71 3.12
CA ALA A 123 26.03 -16.06 4.54
C ALA A 123 24.61 -16.34 5.07
N ILE A 124 24.41 -17.57 5.57
CA ILE A 124 23.17 -17.99 6.21
C ILE A 124 23.04 -17.28 7.56
N ASP A 125 21.91 -16.64 7.82
CA ASP A 125 21.67 -16.03 9.12
C ASP A 125 21.24 -17.10 10.14
N THR A 126 22.15 -17.40 11.05
CA THR A 126 21.99 -18.32 12.19
C THR A 126 21.67 -17.59 13.51
N THR A 127 21.36 -16.29 13.44
CA THR A 127 21.09 -15.43 14.59
C THR A 127 19.69 -14.83 14.58
N SER A 128 19.11 -14.63 13.39
CA SER A 128 17.77 -14.07 13.19
C SER A 128 16.71 -15.13 12.89
N SER A 129 15.47 -14.89 13.31
CA SER A 129 14.28 -15.63 12.85
C SER A 129 13.27 -14.78 12.06
N VAL A 130 13.69 -13.61 11.58
CA VAL A 130 12.93 -12.80 10.60
C VAL A 130 12.70 -13.63 9.32
N VAL A 131 11.50 -13.56 8.75
CA VAL A 131 11.20 -14.07 7.40
C VAL A 131 11.17 -12.89 6.43
N ALA A 132 12.21 -12.78 5.63
CA ALA A 132 12.42 -11.68 4.69
C ALA A 132 13.10 -12.14 3.40
N GLY A 133 12.94 -11.35 2.34
CA GLY A 133 13.73 -11.44 1.13
C GLY A 133 14.52 -10.15 0.87
N ASN A 134 15.63 -10.28 0.15
CA ASN A 134 16.44 -9.16 -0.32
C ASN A 134 16.50 -9.15 -1.84
N VAL A 135 16.30 -7.95 -2.40
CA VAL A 135 16.61 -7.60 -3.79
C VAL A 135 18.00 -6.98 -3.79
N THR A 136 18.96 -7.68 -4.39
CA THR A 136 20.39 -7.30 -4.40
C THR A 136 20.67 -6.20 -5.44
N PRO A 137 21.82 -5.50 -5.39
CA PRO A 137 22.15 -4.48 -6.39
C PRO A 137 22.14 -5.00 -7.84
N LYS A 138 22.42 -6.30 -8.03
CA LYS A 138 22.36 -6.97 -9.33
C LYS A 138 20.93 -7.29 -9.76
N ASP A 139 20.07 -7.70 -8.83
CA ASP A 139 18.63 -7.84 -9.10
C ASP A 139 18.01 -6.48 -9.51
N VAL A 140 18.51 -5.36 -8.98
CA VAL A 140 18.09 -3.99 -9.35
C VAL A 140 18.55 -3.55 -10.74
N GLU A 141 19.70 -4.02 -11.25
CA GLU A 141 20.25 -3.57 -12.55
C GLU A 141 19.87 -4.47 -13.74
N ASP A 142 19.79 -5.80 -13.56
CA ASP A 142 19.67 -6.77 -14.65
C ASP A 142 18.29 -7.41 -14.83
N VAL A 143 17.37 -7.32 -13.85
CA VAL A 143 16.02 -7.89 -14.00
C VAL A 143 15.14 -6.93 -14.82
N PRO A 144 14.52 -7.39 -15.94
CA PRO A 144 13.61 -6.54 -16.71
C PRO A 144 12.37 -6.21 -15.87
N ILE A 145 12.14 -4.92 -15.61
CA ILE A 145 10.92 -4.44 -14.94
C ILE A 145 10.25 -3.32 -15.72
N ASN A 146 8.97 -3.54 -16.01
CA ASN A 146 8.16 -2.65 -16.82
C ASN A 146 7.94 -1.31 -16.08
N GLY A 147 8.36 -0.20 -16.70
CA GLY A 147 8.16 1.14 -16.16
C GLY A 147 9.13 1.55 -15.04
N ARG A 148 10.21 0.80 -14.78
CA ARG A 148 11.34 1.19 -13.89
C ARG A 148 10.99 1.58 -12.44
N ASN A 149 9.84 1.14 -11.94
CA ASN A 149 9.46 1.27 -10.53
C ASN A 149 10.12 0.14 -9.70
N TYR A 150 11.09 0.50 -8.85
CA TYR A 150 11.87 -0.46 -8.05
C TYR A 150 11.02 -1.41 -7.18
N ILE A 151 9.81 -1.00 -6.76
CA ILE A 151 8.90 -1.82 -5.95
C ILE A 151 8.41 -3.07 -6.71
N ALA A 152 8.39 -3.08 -8.05
CA ALA A 152 8.02 -4.24 -8.85
C ALA A 152 8.99 -5.44 -8.65
N LEU A 153 10.24 -5.19 -8.25
CA LEU A 153 11.22 -6.24 -7.91
C LEU A 153 10.86 -7.02 -6.63
N SER A 154 9.83 -6.59 -5.88
CA SER A 154 9.25 -7.38 -4.79
C SER A 154 8.67 -8.73 -5.26
N THR A 155 8.33 -8.87 -6.55
CA THR A 155 8.00 -10.17 -7.18
C THR A 155 9.05 -11.26 -6.96
N LEU A 156 10.32 -10.88 -6.72
CA LEU A 156 11.44 -11.78 -6.48
C LEU A 156 11.46 -12.38 -5.07
N ILE A 157 10.53 -11.97 -4.19
CA ILE A 157 10.53 -12.32 -2.76
C ILE A 157 9.37 -13.30 -2.45
N PRO A 158 9.66 -14.49 -1.89
CA PRO A 158 8.63 -15.40 -1.40
C PRO A 158 7.67 -14.73 -0.41
N GLY A 159 6.39 -15.11 -0.45
CA GLY A 159 5.31 -14.46 0.31
C GLY A 159 4.56 -13.37 -0.45
N ILE A 160 5.17 -12.76 -1.47
CA ILE A 160 4.51 -11.75 -2.31
C ILE A 160 3.57 -12.44 -3.33
N LYS A 161 2.31 -11.99 -3.39
CA LYS A 161 1.21 -12.58 -4.19
C LYS A 161 0.60 -11.61 -5.22
N ALA A 162 1.31 -10.55 -5.53
CA ALA A 162 0.85 -9.49 -6.42
C ALA A 162 1.23 -9.82 -7.87
N ASN A 163 0.24 -10.00 -8.74
CA ASN A 163 0.46 -10.21 -10.18
C ASN A 163 1.09 -8.98 -10.87
N ALA A 164 0.93 -7.79 -10.28
CA ALA A 164 1.43 -6.51 -10.77
C ALA A 164 1.36 -5.39 -9.71
N PHE A 165 2.07 -4.28 -9.94
CA PHE A 165 2.36 -3.24 -8.95
C PHE A 165 2.12 -1.81 -9.47
N GLY A 166 1.67 -0.94 -8.55
CA GLY A 166 1.94 0.51 -8.61
C GLY A 166 3.11 0.85 -7.67
N ASN A 167 3.16 2.06 -7.14
CA ASN A 167 4.24 2.48 -6.22
C ASN A 167 4.13 1.83 -4.80
N SER A 168 3.12 1.00 -4.56
CA SER A 168 2.87 0.29 -3.29
C SER A 168 3.38 -1.16 -3.35
N PRO A 169 3.99 -1.70 -2.27
CA PRO A 169 4.45 -3.10 -2.18
C PRO A 169 3.31 -4.13 -2.06
N VAL A 170 2.06 -3.70 -2.03
CA VAL A 170 0.86 -4.55 -2.07
C VAL A 170 -0.01 -4.20 -3.28
N SER A 171 -0.49 -5.21 -4.01
CA SER A 171 -1.41 -4.99 -5.13
C SER A 171 -2.83 -4.75 -4.63
N ALA A 172 -3.45 -3.63 -5.02
CA ALA A 172 -4.90 -3.49 -4.98
C ALA A 172 -5.52 -4.31 -6.14
N PRO A 173 -6.33 -5.36 -5.89
CA PRO A 173 -6.87 -6.18 -6.97
C PRO A 173 -7.84 -5.39 -7.86
N GLY A 174 -7.70 -5.53 -9.18
CA GLY A 174 -8.73 -5.12 -10.14
C GLY A 174 -8.93 -3.63 -10.38
N GLY A 175 -7.97 -2.77 -10.00
CA GLY A 175 -8.04 -1.32 -10.26
C GLY A 175 -8.93 -0.54 -9.28
N ALA A 176 -9.30 -1.14 -8.15
CA ALA A 176 -9.97 -0.44 -7.06
C ALA A 176 -9.00 0.52 -6.34
N SER A 177 -8.89 1.76 -6.83
CA SER A 177 -8.18 2.85 -6.15
C SER A 177 -8.87 3.32 -4.87
N TYR A 178 -10.07 2.80 -4.58
CA TYR A 178 -10.77 3.01 -3.31
C TYR A 178 -10.20 2.11 -2.22
N GLY A 179 -9.52 2.72 -1.23
CA GLY A 179 -9.42 2.41 0.21
C GLY A 179 -9.28 0.99 0.78
N ASP A 180 -9.75 -0.05 0.11
CA ASP A 180 -10.10 -1.37 0.66
C ASP A 180 -8.87 -2.29 0.84
N ALA A 181 -7.79 -2.01 0.10
CA ALA A 181 -6.59 -2.85 0.05
C ALA A 181 -5.61 -2.52 1.20
N GLU A 182 -5.95 -2.95 2.41
CA GLU A 182 -5.02 -3.11 3.55
C GLU A 182 -4.22 -1.85 3.91
N THR A 183 -4.86 -0.68 3.79
CA THR A 183 -4.32 0.69 3.63
C THR A 183 -3.59 1.33 4.83
N GLY A 184 -3.03 0.49 5.71
CA GLY A 184 -2.08 0.86 6.77
C GLY A 184 -1.21 -0.32 7.26
N LYS A 185 -1.24 -1.48 6.56
CA LYS A 185 -0.60 -2.74 7.00
C LYS A 185 0.78 -2.96 6.38
N PHE A 186 1.40 -1.91 5.85
CA PHE A 186 2.81 -1.89 5.46
C PHE A 186 3.47 -0.56 5.81
N GLN A 187 4.79 -0.56 5.92
CA GLN A 187 5.61 0.64 6.03
C GLN A 187 6.75 0.60 5.01
N ILE A 188 7.16 1.77 4.52
CA ILE A 188 8.31 1.94 3.62
C ILE A 188 9.29 2.91 4.27
N THR A 189 10.53 2.47 4.50
CA THR A 189 11.65 3.32 4.91
C THR A 189 12.68 3.46 3.79
N MET A 190 13.25 4.66 3.64
CA MET A 190 14.37 4.95 2.75
C MET A 190 15.54 5.51 3.57
N ASP A 191 16.64 4.75 3.62
CA ASP A 191 17.77 4.99 4.52
C ASP A 191 17.30 5.19 5.98
N GLY A 192 16.46 4.27 6.46
CA GLY A 192 16.08 4.14 7.88
C GLY A 192 14.93 5.04 8.38
N LEU A 193 14.53 6.07 7.62
CA LEU A 193 13.36 6.92 7.94
C LEU A 193 12.18 6.66 6.99
N GLN A 194 10.97 6.92 7.48
CA GLN A 194 9.70 6.66 6.80
C GLN A 194 9.50 7.61 5.60
N VAL A 195 9.08 7.03 4.48
CA VAL A 195 8.65 7.76 3.27
C VAL A 195 7.22 7.40 2.83
N SER A 196 6.56 6.44 3.48
CA SER A 196 5.18 6.06 3.20
C SER A 196 4.18 7.18 3.50
N GLN A 197 3.31 7.48 2.53
CA GLN A 197 2.10 8.30 2.75
C GLN A 197 0.92 7.43 3.23
N ASP A 198 0.02 7.99 4.03
CA ASP A 198 -1.28 7.40 4.38
C ASP A 198 -2.49 8.34 4.19
N SER A 199 -2.29 9.62 3.84
CA SER A 199 -3.34 10.64 3.77
C SER A 199 -4.41 10.45 2.68
N VAL A 200 -4.16 9.58 1.70
CA VAL A 200 -5.14 9.13 0.69
C VAL A 200 -5.37 7.61 0.76
N GLY A 201 -5.00 6.99 1.90
CA GLY A 201 -4.86 5.55 2.08
C GLY A 201 -3.53 5.03 1.50
N SER A 202 -2.83 4.14 2.22
CA SER A 202 -1.44 3.82 1.88
C SER A 202 -1.25 3.11 0.53
N SER A 203 -2.28 2.45 -0.02
CA SER A 203 -2.14 1.73 -1.30
C SER A 203 -2.20 2.64 -2.54
N PHE A 204 -2.34 3.96 -2.37
CA PHE A 204 -2.30 4.98 -3.42
C PHE A 204 -0.94 5.72 -3.45
N GLY A 205 -0.60 6.35 -4.59
CA GLY A 205 0.26 7.54 -4.69
C GLY A 205 1.69 7.53 -4.11
N GLN A 206 2.21 6.41 -3.61
CA GLN A 206 3.46 6.37 -2.84
C GLN A 206 4.65 7.01 -3.60
N PRO A 207 5.61 7.65 -2.90
CA PRO A 207 6.81 8.21 -3.52
C PRO A 207 7.59 7.18 -4.33
N ARG A 208 7.85 7.48 -5.61
CA ARG A 208 8.79 6.71 -6.43
C ARG A 208 10.20 7.29 -6.25
N PHE A 209 11.19 6.41 -6.37
CA PHE A 209 12.60 6.75 -6.39
C PHE A 209 13.22 6.02 -7.58
N SER A 210 14.15 6.68 -8.28
CA SER A 210 14.78 6.10 -9.46
C SER A 210 15.40 4.75 -9.13
N GLN A 211 15.11 3.73 -9.96
CA GLN A 211 15.73 2.41 -9.88
C GLN A 211 17.28 2.50 -9.88
N ASP A 212 17.83 3.51 -10.56
CA ASP A 212 19.26 3.79 -10.58
C ASP A 212 19.80 4.43 -9.28
N ALA A 213 18.94 5.03 -8.45
CA ALA A 213 19.31 5.57 -7.13
C ALA A 213 19.32 4.49 -6.03
N ILE A 214 18.50 3.44 -6.18
CA ILE A 214 18.41 2.33 -5.22
C ILE A 214 19.68 1.48 -5.28
N SER A 215 20.33 1.29 -4.13
CA SER A 215 21.43 0.33 -3.97
C SER A 215 20.88 -1.09 -3.87
N GLN A 216 19.96 -1.30 -2.93
CA GLN A 216 19.27 -2.57 -2.68
C GLN A 216 18.14 -2.35 -1.67
N PHE A 217 17.26 -3.34 -1.49
CA PHE A 217 16.22 -3.28 -0.46
C PHE A 217 15.86 -4.66 0.11
N GLN A 218 15.25 -4.64 1.29
CA GLN A 218 14.69 -5.79 1.99
C GLN A 218 13.17 -5.65 2.07
N ILE A 219 12.45 -6.76 1.93
CA ILE A 219 11.05 -6.86 2.33
C ILE A 219 10.91 -7.96 3.37
N ILE A 220 10.43 -7.58 4.55
CA ILE A 220 10.08 -8.49 5.64
C ILE A 220 8.62 -8.87 5.49
N THR A 221 8.35 -10.17 5.32
CA THR A 221 6.99 -10.71 5.08
C THR A 221 6.39 -11.36 6.34
N ASN A 222 7.22 -11.73 7.32
CA ASN A 222 6.77 -12.15 8.65
C ASN A 222 7.87 -11.94 9.72
N ARG A 223 7.46 -11.71 10.97
CA ARG A 223 8.32 -11.63 12.16
C ARG A 223 9.44 -10.58 12.08
N PHE A 224 9.13 -9.29 11.92
CA PHE A 224 10.16 -8.24 12.10
C PHE A 224 10.59 -8.09 13.57
N ASP A 225 11.85 -7.68 13.80
CA ASP A 225 12.39 -7.43 15.16
C ASP A 225 11.88 -6.10 15.74
N ALA A 226 12.07 -5.87 17.05
CA ALA A 226 11.45 -4.74 17.74
C ALA A 226 11.88 -3.33 17.24
N THR A 227 12.97 -3.21 16.46
CA THR A 227 13.35 -1.93 15.84
C THR A 227 12.34 -1.47 14.78
N ALA A 228 11.58 -2.40 14.18
CA ALA A 228 10.51 -2.11 13.25
C ALA A 228 9.11 -2.25 13.90
N GLY A 229 8.17 -1.42 13.46
CA GLY A 229 6.81 -1.36 14.00
C GLY A 229 5.88 -0.59 13.06
N ARG A 230 4.74 -0.14 13.62
CA ARG A 230 3.75 0.68 12.90
C ARG A 230 3.23 0.05 11.60
N SER A 231 3.35 -1.27 11.49
CA SER A 231 2.82 -2.13 10.45
C SER A 231 2.21 -3.36 11.11
N ALA A 232 1.06 -3.82 10.59
CA ALA A 232 0.47 -5.11 10.95
C ALA A 232 0.69 -6.20 9.88
N GLY A 233 1.53 -5.95 8.87
CA GLY A 233 1.75 -6.87 7.75
C GLY A 233 3.21 -6.90 7.30
N ILE A 234 3.53 -6.09 6.27
CA ILE A 234 4.83 -6.08 5.58
C ILE A 234 5.70 -4.91 6.08
N TYR A 235 7.03 -5.03 6.01
CA TYR A 235 7.95 -3.92 6.21
C TYR A 235 8.96 -3.86 5.07
N VAL A 236 9.07 -2.72 4.39
CA VAL A 236 10.01 -2.48 3.28
C VAL A 236 11.10 -1.53 3.76
N ASN A 237 12.36 -1.97 3.70
CA ASN A 237 13.51 -1.13 4.02
C ASN A 237 14.41 -1.00 2.78
N ALA A 238 14.48 0.19 2.21
CA ALA A 238 15.26 0.51 1.03
C ALA A 238 16.45 1.42 1.35
N GLN A 239 17.51 1.31 0.54
CA GLN A 239 18.75 2.05 0.71
C GLN A 239 19.19 2.67 -0.61
N THR A 240 19.63 3.93 -0.57
CA THR A 240 20.25 4.61 -1.72
C THR A 240 21.71 4.22 -1.92
N LYS A 241 22.23 4.46 -3.13
CA LYS A 241 23.67 4.38 -3.44
C LYS A 241 24.43 5.56 -2.81
N SER A 242 25.63 5.30 -2.29
CA SER A 242 26.54 6.32 -1.78
C SER A 242 27.54 6.77 -2.86
N GLY A 243 28.26 7.87 -2.59
CA GLY A 243 29.45 8.22 -3.37
C GLY A 243 30.66 7.34 -3.04
N THR A 244 31.73 7.42 -3.85
CA THR A 244 32.99 6.70 -3.61
C THR A 244 34.24 7.55 -3.92
N ASN A 245 35.44 7.05 -3.60
CA ASN A 245 36.70 7.72 -3.88
C ASN A 245 37.02 7.87 -5.38
N VAL A 246 36.34 7.15 -6.25
CA VAL A 246 36.42 7.28 -7.72
C VAL A 246 35.30 8.23 -8.16
N ILE A 247 35.47 8.97 -9.27
CA ILE A 247 34.32 9.64 -9.90
C ILE A 247 33.63 8.57 -10.74
N HIS A 248 32.34 8.36 -10.51
CA HIS A 248 31.54 7.36 -11.20
C HIS A 248 30.18 7.94 -11.60
N GLY A 249 29.51 7.31 -12.56
CA GLY A 249 28.17 7.71 -12.95
C GLY A 249 27.73 7.10 -14.26
N GLY A 250 26.67 7.66 -14.83
CA GLY A 250 26.16 7.24 -16.12
C GLY A 250 24.90 7.97 -16.55
N GLY A 251 24.52 7.77 -17.81
CA GLY A 251 23.27 8.25 -18.40
C GLY A 251 22.56 7.12 -19.12
N PHE A 252 21.23 7.20 -19.20
CA PHE A 252 20.40 6.21 -19.88
C PHE A 252 19.21 6.85 -20.61
N GLY A 253 18.75 6.16 -21.65
CA GLY A 253 17.48 6.41 -22.32
C GLY A 253 16.84 5.07 -22.69
N TYR A 254 15.55 4.94 -22.35
CA TYR A 254 14.69 3.82 -22.69
C TYR A 254 13.55 4.34 -23.56
N PHE A 255 13.24 3.64 -24.65
CA PHE A 255 12.20 4.03 -25.59
C PHE A 255 11.22 2.88 -25.86
N ARG A 256 9.93 3.17 -25.83
CA ARG A 256 8.84 2.25 -26.17
C ARG A 256 7.88 2.89 -27.16
N ASN A 257 7.38 2.12 -28.12
CA ASN A 257 6.38 2.60 -29.06
C ASN A 257 5.47 1.47 -29.55
N SER A 258 4.19 1.77 -29.74
CA SER A 258 3.18 0.87 -30.29
C SER A 258 3.54 0.24 -31.64
N ALA A 259 4.42 0.86 -32.44
CA ALA A 259 4.96 0.28 -33.67
C ALA A 259 5.69 -1.08 -33.45
N PHE A 260 6.14 -1.36 -32.22
CA PHE A 260 6.80 -2.61 -31.83
C PHE A 260 5.93 -3.53 -30.94
N ASN A 261 4.70 -3.11 -30.64
CA ASN A 261 3.78 -3.86 -29.79
C ASN A 261 2.96 -4.87 -30.60
N ALA A 262 2.59 -5.99 -29.98
CA ALA A 262 1.59 -6.89 -30.52
C ALA A 262 0.18 -6.29 -30.38
N ALA A 263 -0.79 -6.83 -31.14
CA ALA A 263 -2.19 -6.48 -30.98
C ALA A 263 -2.75 -7.01 -29.64
N ASP A 264 -3.61 -6.20 -29.02
CA ASP A 264 -4.33 -6.49 -27.79
C ASP A 264 -5.09 -7.83 -27.88
N PRO A 265 -4.92 -8.75 -26.91
CA PRO A 265 -5.58 -10.05 -26.96
C PRO A 265 -7.11 -10.01 -26.92
N ILE A 266 -7.72 -8.90 -26.46
CA ILE A 266 -9.18 -8.71 -26.40
C ILE A 266 -9.65 -7.88 -27.59
N SER A 267 -9.14 -6.66 -27.76
CA SER A 267 -9.61 -5.70 -28.78
C SER A 267 -9.15 -6.04 -30.21
N LYS A 268 -8.13 -6.92 -30.33
CA LYS A 268 -7.46 -7.32 -31.58
C LYS A 268 -6.82 -6.16 -32.35
N LYS A 269 -6.55 -5.04 -31.69
CA LYS A 269 -5.89 -3.85 -32.25
C LYS A 269 -4.61 -3.56 -31.50
N VAL A 270 -3.63 -2.97 -32.16
CA VAL A 270 -2.46 -2.39 -31.46
C VAL A 270 -2.95 -1.10 -30.78
N ASN A 271 -2.87 -1.06 -29.45
CA ASN A 271 -3.22 0.13 -28.68
C ASN A 271 -2.11 1.19 -28.87
N VAL A 272 -2.48 2.44 -29.17
CA VAL A 272 -1.52 3.55 -29.36
C VAL A 272 -0.79 3.83 -28.05
N PHE A 273 0.54 3.82 -28.09
CA PHE A 273 1.39 3.97 -26.92
C PHE A 273 2.77 4.51 -27.34
N ALA A 274 3.28 5.48 -26.59
CA ALA A 274 4.67 5.92 -26.67
C ALA A 274 5.13 6.28 -25.25
N ASP A 275 6.37 5.91 -24.91
CA ASP A 275 6.96 6.17 -23.60
C ASP A 275 8.48 6.34 -23.71
N GLU A 276 8.99 7.33 -23.01
CA GLU A 276 10.37 7.81 -23.02
C GLU A 276 10.84 7.96 -21.56
N GLN A 277 11.67 7.03 -21.08
CA GLN A 277 12.27 7.09 -19.73
C GLN A 277 13.75 7.39 -19.85
N TYR A 278 14.22 8.51 -19.30
CA TYR A 278 15.60 8.99 -19.43
C TYR A 278 16.14 9.47 -18.09
N GLY A 279 17.46 9.47 -17.93
CA GLY A 279 18.05 9.86 -16.66
C GLY A 279 19.55 9.59 -16.56
N GLY A 280 20.05 9.69 -15.33
CA GLY A 280 21.45 9.44 -15.04
C GLY A 280 21.79 9.54 -13.56
N THR A 281 23.01 9.13 -13.23
CA THR A 281 23.61 9.20 -11.90
C THR A 281 25.00 9.81 -11.97
N PHE A 282 25.41 10.47 -10.88
CA PHE A 282 26.75 11.02 -10.74
C PHE A 282 27.18 10.97 -9.28
N GLY A 283 28.38 10.44 -9.02
CA GLY A 283 28.91 10.28 -7.67
C GLY A 283 30.42 10.35 -7.61
N GLY A 284 30.93 10.61 -6.41
CA GLY A 284 32.36 10.66 -6.17
C GLY A 284 32.73 11.29 -4.83
N LYS A 285 33.96 11.78 -4.75
CA LYS A 285 34.53 12.44 -3.56
C LYS A 285 34.54 13.97 -3.70
N ILE A 286 34.20 14.65 -2.62
CA ILE A 286 34.62 16.04 -2.36
C ILE A 286 35.98 16.02 -1.65
N LYS A 287 36.16 15.09 -0.68
CA LYS A 287 37.43 14.86 0.01
C LYS A 287 37.72 13.38 0.10
N ARG A 288 38.88 12.96 -0.39
CA ARG A 288 39.31 11.55 -0.42
C ARG A 288 39.27 10.93 0.99
N ASP A 289 38.73 9.72 1.08
CA ASP A 289 38.60 8.91 2.29
C ASP A 289 37.89 9.66 3.46
N LYS A 290 37.05 10.65 3.11
CA LYS A 290 36.38 11.53 4.09
C LYS A 290 34.99 12.06 3.73
N LEU A 291 34.77 12.58 2.52
CA LEU A 291 33.51 13.26 2.15
C LEU A 291 33.15 12.92 0.71
N TRP A 292 31.97 12.35 0.53
CA TRP A 292 31.46 11.84 -0.73
C TRP A 292 30.11 12.43 -1.08
N TYR A 293 29.75 12.36 -2.36
CA TYR A 293 28.45 12.74 -2.90
C TYR A 293 27.94 11.68 -3.87
N PHE A 294 26.62 11.56 -3.96
CA PHE A 294 25.91 10.86 -5.01
C PHE A 294 24.65 11.65 -5.38
N GLY A 295 24.23 11.58 -6.64
CA GLY A 295 22.95 12.13 -7.07
C GLY A 295 22.41 11.40 -8.29
N SER A 296 21.10 11.46 -8.45
CA SER A 296 20.36 10.86 -9.56
C SER A 296 19.23 11.77 -10.04
N TYR A 297 18.96 11.70 -11.34
CA TYR A 297 17.72 12.21 -11.93
C TYR A 297 17.15 11.15 -12.87
N GLU A 298 15.84 10.94 -12.81
CA GLU A 298 15.08 10.15 -13.78
C GLU A 298 13.81 10.92 -14.17
N GLY A 299 13.49 10.91 -15.45
CA GLY A 299 12.32 11.53 -16.05
C GLY A 299 11.60 10.55 -16.96
N GLU A 300 10.27 10.61 -16.95
CA GLU A 300 9.37 9.75 -17.73
C GLU A 300 8.37 10.64 -18.46
N HIS A 301 8.24 10.43 -19.77
CA HIS A 301 7.35 11.17 -20.66
C HIS A 301 6.54 10.19 -21.50
N GLN A 302 5.29 9.97 -21.08
CA GLN A 302 4.36 9.06 -21.76
C GLN A 302 3.18 9.87 -22.34
N PRO A 303 3.28 10.35 -23.59
CA PRO A 303 2.16 11.01 -24.28
C PRO A 303 1.08 10.00 -24.70
N SER A 304 -0.16 10.44 -24.65
CA SER A 304 -1.36 9.67 -24.99
C SER A 304 -2.47 10.59 -25.51
N THR A 305 -3.57 10.00 -25.98
CA THR A 305 -4.80 10.72 -26.30
C THR A 305 -5.96 10.04 -25.60
N TYR A 306 -6.66 10.77 -24.75
CA TYR A 306 -7.94 10.32 -24.22
C TYR A 306 -9.01 10.51 -25.29
N THR A 307 -9.82 9.48 -25.55
CA THR A 307 -10.99 9.57 -26.42
C THR A 307 -12.17 8.94 -25.70
N ALA A 308 -13.24 9.70 -25.53
CA ALA A 308 -14.52 9.18 -25.08
C ALA A 308 -15.60 9.45 -26.12
N SER A 309 -16.50 8.49 -26.26
CA SER A 309 -17.84 8.76 -26.78
C SER A 309 -18.72 9.11 -25.59
N PRO A 310 -19.23 10.36 -25.49
CA PRO A 310 -20.42 10.66 -24.70
C PRO A 310 -21.49 9.62 -24.97
N ILE A 311 -22.25 9.25 -23.94
CA ILE A 311 -23.32 8.23 -24.09
C ILE A 311 -24.37 8.72 -25.10
N ILE A 312 -24.44 10.04 -25.29
CA ILE A 312 -25.28 10.74 -26.24
C ILE A 312 -24.47 11.88 -26.88
N GLY A 313 -24.04 11.73 -28.14
CA GLY A 313 -23.37 12.81 -28.87
C GLY A 313 -22.28 12.33 -29.82
N ALA A 314 -21.43 13.27 -30.25
CA ALA A 314 -20.20 12.97 -30.98
C ALA A 314 -19.05 12.68 -30.01
N ALA A 315 -18.16 11.76 -30.38
CA ALA A 315 -16.96 11.48 -29.59
C ALA A 315 -16.01 12.68 -29.55
N PHE A 316 -15.38 12.89 -28.40
CA PHE A 316 -14.34 13.91 -28.21
C PHE A 316 -13.00 13.25 -27.91
N SER A 317 -11.92 13.93 -28.30
CA SER A 317 -10.55 13.52 -28.02
C SER A 317 -9.74 14.68 -27.46
N HIS A 318 -8.89 14.39 -26.47
CA HIS A 318 -8.02 15.37 -25.83
C HIS A 318 -6.61 14.75 -25.63
N PRO A 319 -5.52 15.45 -26.01
CA PRO A 319 -4.17 15.02 -25.68
C PRO A 319 -3.98 14.90 -24.15
N SER A 320 -3.25 13.89 -23.70
CA SER A 320 -2.92 13.74 -22.28
C SER A 320 -1.51 13.18 -22.12
N THR A 321 -0.70 13.82 -21.29
CA THR A 321 0.67 13.39 -21.03
C THR A 321 0.83 13.05 -19.57
N LEU A 322 1.38 11.87 -19.29
CA LEU A 322 1.97 11.55 -18.00
C LEU A 322 3.41 12.07 -18.00
N LYS A 323 3.76 12.82 -16.95
CA LYS A 323 5.12 13.25 -16.65
C LYS A 323 5.49 12.76 -15.25
N VAL A 324 6.58 12.02 -15.15
CA VAL A 324 7.18 11.64 -13.86
C VAL A 324 8.59 12.20 -13.80
N ASN A 325 8.99 12.73 -12.64
CA ASN A 325 10.35 13.20 -12.39
C ASN A 325 10.79 12.80 -10.97
N GLU A 326 11.99 12.26 -10.86
CA GLU A 326 12.56 11.72 -9.64
C GLU A 326 13.97 12.28 -9.45
N TRP A 327 14.22 12.93 -8.32
CA TRP A 327 15.49 13.53 -7.97
C TRP A 327 15.97 13.00 -6.63
N LEU A 328 17.26 12.71 -6.52
CA LEU A 328 17.90 12.36 -5.25
C LEU A 328 19.29 12.96 -5.17
N GLY A 329 19.66 13.45 -3.99
CA GLY A 329 21.02 13.86 -3.64
C GLY A 329 21.41 13.27 -2.28
N ARG A 330 22.64 12.80 -2.17
CA ARG A 330 23.19 12.21 -0.95
C ARG A 330 24.64 12.67 -0.73
N PHE A 331 25.00 12.90 0.53
CA PHE A 331 26.35 13.19 0.98
C PHE A 331 26.68 12.30 2.18
N ASP A 332 27.87 11.69 2.16
CA ASP A 332 28.38 10.79 3.20
C ASP A 332 29.69 11.37 3.77
N TYR A 333 29.82 11.49 5.09
CA TYR A 333 30.94 12.18 5.75
C TYR A 333 31.56 11.42 6.94
N GLN A 334 32.71 10.77 6.71
CA GLN A 334 33.49 10.09 7.75
C GLN A 334 34.38 11.06 8.53
N ARG A 335 33.81 11.85 9.45
CA ARG A 335 34.57 12.84 10.25
C ARG A 335 35.81 12.24 10.93
N ASN A 336 35.66 11.06 11.53
CA ASN A 336 36.73 10.22 12.09
C ASN A 336 36.19 8.78 12.29
N ASP A 337 37.05 7.88 12.75
CA ASP A 337 36.77 6.45 12.99
C ASP A 337 35.62 6.18 13.97
N LYS A 338 35.15 7.22 14.68
CA LYS A 338 34.04 7.18 15.64
C LYS A 338 32.82 7.99 15.22
N ASN A 339 32.83 8.70 14.09
CA ASN A 339 31.72 9.57 13.67
C ASN A 339 31.61 9.55 12.13
N HIS A 340 30.49 9.02 11.65
CA HIS A 340 30.04 9.07 10.26
C HIS A 340 28.70 9.85 10.22
N PHE A 341 28.42 10.51 9.11
CA PHE A 341 27.20 11.31 8.94
C PHE A 341 26.67 11.13 7.52
N LEU A 342 25.35 11.01 7.39
CA LEU A 342 24.67 10.97 6.10
C LEU A 342 23.68 12.14 6.00
N VAL A 343 23.65 12.78 4.85
CA VAL A 343 22.60 13.74 4.46
C VAL A 343 22.00 13.29 3.15
N ARG A 344 20.68 13.10 3.11
CA ARG A 344 19.91 12.75 1.92
C ARG A 344 18.85 13.82 1.68
N VAL A 345 18.62 14.17 0.41
CA VAL A 345 17.48 14.97 -0.06
C VAL A 345 16.82 14.26 -1.23
N ASP A 346 15.50 14.31 -1.32
CA ASP A 346 14.74 13.72 -2.41
C ASP A 346 13.60 14.63 -2.88
N LYS A 347 13.18 14.41 -4.13
CA LYS A 347 11.93 14.92 -4.67
C LYS A 347 11.36 13.93 -5.70
N PHE A 348 10.03 13.85 -5.75
CA PHE A 348 9.26 13.12 -6.75
C PHE A 348 8.09 14.00 -7.21
N ASP A 349 7.91 14.17 -8.53
CA ASP A 349 6.70 14.76 -9.13
C ASP A 349 6.06 13.75 -10.09
N ASN A 350 4.76 13.50 -9.95
CA ASN A 350 3.93 12.77 -10.91
C ASN A 350 2.75 13.66 -11.34
N LYS A 351 2.55 13.82 -12.65
CA LYS A 351 1.45 14.63 -13.18
C LYS A 351 0.85 14.00 -14.44
N GLN A 352 -0.47 13.79 -14.43
CA GLN A 352 -1.27 13.58 -15.62
C GLN A 352 -1.92 14.91 -16.01
N ASP A 353 -1.52 15.48 -17.14
CA ASP A 353 -2.02 16.81 -17.56
C ASP A 353 -3.54 16.82 -17.86
N PHE A 354 -4.13 15.68 -18.24
CA PHE A 354 -5.58 15.53 -18.46
C PHE A 354 -6.07 14.11 -18.14
N VAL A 355 -7.11 13.98 -17.31
CA VAL A 355 -7.85 12.76 -17.02
C VAL A 355 -9.29 12.99 -17.47
N GLY A 356 -9.71 12.27 -18.52
CA GLY A 356 -11.03 12.45 -19.10
C GLY A 356 -12.12 11.63 -18.40
N ALA A 357 -13.32 12.19 -18.37
CA ALA A 357 -14.56 11.48 -18.02
C ALA A 357 -15.39 11.16 -19.28
N ALA A 358 -16.52 10.47 -19.10
CA ALA A 358 -17.47 10.20 -20.19
C ALA A 358 -18.02 11.48 -20.83
N GLU A 359 -18.09 12.56 -20.06
CA GLU A 359 -18.51 13.89 -20.51
C GLU A 359 -17.38 14.92 -20.26
N PRO A 360 -17.14 15.89 -21.18
CA PRO A 360 -16.02 16.82 -21.07
C PRO A 360 -15.92 17.56 -19.73
N SER A 361 -17.01 18.08 -19.17
CA SER A 361 -17.02 18.80 -17.88
C SER A 361 -16.63 17.95 -16.67
N GLY A 362 -16.76 16.63 -16.76
CA GLY A 362 -16.26 15.71 -15.73
C GLY A 362 -14.73 15.52 -15.74
N SER A 363 -14.01 16.15 -16.66
CA SER A 363 -12.57 15.95 -16.84
C SER A 363 -11.73 16.81 -15.91
N TYR A 364 -10.59 16.28 -15.47
CA TYR A 364 -9.75 16.88 -14.43
C TYR A 364 -8.26 16.71 -14.73
N SER A 365 -7.41 17.46 -14.05
CA SER A 365 -5.96 17.21 -14.00
C SER A 365 -5.62 16.52 -12.67
N SER A 366 -4.66 15.60 -12.68
CA SER A 366 -4.26 14.82 -11.51
C SER A 366 -2.76 14.97 -11.28
N ALA A 367 -2.36 15.31 -10.07
CA ALA A 367 -0.96 15.45 -9.69
C ALA A 367 -0.71 14.90 -8.28
N TYR A 368 0.45 14.31 -8.06
CA TYR A 368 0.97 14.06 -6.72
C TYR A 368 2.48 14.20 -6.70
N SER A 369 3.01 14.73 -5.62
CA SER A 369 4.43 14.96 -5.45
C SER A 369 4.86 14.77 -4.01
N SER A 370 6.14 14.48 -3.82
CA SER A 370 6.77 14.45 -2.51
C SER A 370 8.14 15.09 -2.53
N TYR A 371 8.61 15.50 -1.36
CA TYR A 371 9.99 15.86 -1.13
C TYR A 371 10.39 15.56 0.31
N GLY A 372 11.63 15.15 0.49
CA GLY A 372 12.14 14.70 1.78
C GLY A 372 13.58 15.11 2.03
N TYR A 373 13.96 15.08 3.31
CA TYR A 373 15.35 15.13 3.73
C TYR A 373 15.58 14.25 4.96
N VAL A 374 16.77 13.64 5.02
CA VAL A 374 17.25 12.81 6.12
C VAL A 374 18.63 13.30 6.53
N PHE A 375 18.83 13.46 7.84
CA PHE A 375 20.12 13.53 8.51
C PHE A 375 20.27 12.30 9.40
N ASP A 376 21.47 11.73 9.42
CA ASP A 376 21.83 10.47 10.10
C ASP A 376 23.25 10.63 10.69
N TRP A 377 23.48 10.07 11.89
CA TRP A 377 24.72 10.26 12.66
C TRP A 377 25.15 9.00 13.40
N ASP A 378 25.77 8.09 12.66
CA ASP A 378 26.62 7.03 13.18
C ASP A 378 27.70 7.56 14.14
N LYS A 379 27.72 7.07 15.39
CA LYS A 379 28.81 7.32 16.36
C LYS A 379 29.22 6.09 17.16
N VAL A 380 30.47 5.65 16.98
CA VAL A 380 31.07 4.55 17.75
C VAL A 380 31.55 5.07 19.10
N ILE A 381 30.81 4.81 20.17
CA ILE A 381 31.20 5.23 21.53
C ILE A 381 32.34 4.33 22.03
N SER A 382 32.16 3.02 21.96
CA SER A 382 33.18 2.01 22.31
C SER A 382 33.16 0.82 21.35
N ASP A 383 34.06 -0.13 21.57
CA ASP A 383 34.14 -1.42 20.87
C ASP A 383 32.90 -2.33 21.02
N LYS A 384 31.92 -1.91 21.83
CA LYS A 384 30.69 -2.65 22.14
C LYS A 384 29.40 -1.81 22.09
N LEU A 385 29.49 -0.51 21.78
CA LEU A 385 28.41 0.46 22.00
C LEU A 385 28.39 1.51 20.87
N ILE A 386 27.37 1.45 19.99
CA ILE A 386 27.34 2.18 18.70
C ILE A 386 26.00 2.87 18.49
N ASN A 387 26.09 4.14 18.06
CA ASN A 387 25.06 5.17 18.03
C ASN A 387 24.62 5.47 16.60
N ASP A 388 23.35 5.75 16.34
CA ASP A 388 22.89 6.38 15.10
C ASP A 388 21.61 7.17 15.37
N VAL A 389 21.74 8.51 15.37
CA VAL A 389 20.60 9.42 15.53
C VAL A 389 20.13 9.85 14.16
N ARG A 390 18.90 9.50 13.79
CA ARG A 390 18.28 9.95 12.54
C ARG A 390 17.22 11.01 12.79
N ALA A 391 17.25 12.08 12.00
CA ALA A 391 16.26 13.14 12.01
C ALA A 391 15.89 13.51 10.57
N GLY A 392 14.61 13.62 10.27
CA GLY A 392 14.17 13.89 8.90
C GLY A 392 12.76 14.43 8.77
N TYR A 393 12.45 14.78 7.54
CA TYR A 393 11.15 15.30 7.13
C TYR A 393 10.78 14.70 5.78
N HIS A 394 9.53 14.34 5.62
CA HIS A 394 8.96 13.95 4.33
C HIS A 394 7.59 14.59 4.15
N HIS A 395 7.41 15.29 3.03
CA HIS A 395 6.14 15.86 2.63
C HIS A 395 5.59 15.12 1.41
N PHE A 396 4.29 14.84 1.42
CA PHE A 396 3.54 14.33 0.28
C PHE A 396 2.32 15.22 0.06
N VAL A 397 1.97 15.47 -1.21
CA VAL A 397 0.72 16.13 -1.60
C VAL A 397 0.12 15.43 -2.82
N PHE A 398 -1.20 15.31 -2.84
CA PHE A 398 -2.01 14.81 -3.94
C PHE A 398 -3.11 15.83 -4.24
N GLN A 399 -3.36 16.09 -5.53
CA GLN A 399 -4.38 17.02 -6.00
C GLN A 399 -5.11 16.48 -7.23
N ASN A 400 -6.45 16.59 -7.24
CA ASN A 400 -7.25 16.57 -8.46
C ASN A 400 -7.93 17.93 -8.62
N LEU A 401 -7.75 18.59 -9.77
CA LEU A 401 -8.31 19.91 -10.05
C LEU A 401 -9.18 19.84 -11.31
N PRO A 402 -10.41 20.40 -11.33
CA PRO A 402 -11.25 20.43 -12.52
C PRO A 402 -10.50 21.03 -13.70
N TYR A 403 -10.54 20.38 -14.87
CA TYR A 403 -9.68 20.78 -16.00
C TYR A 403 -10.19 22.05 -16.69
N TYR A 404 -11.52 22.15 -16.87
CA TYR A 404 -12.16 23.30 -17.49
C TYR A 404 -12.56 24.40 -16.48
N ASN A 405 -12.76 24.03 -15.21
CA ASN A 405 -13.09 24.94 -14.10
C ASN A 405 -14.26 25.91 -14.41
N ASP A 406 -15.32 25.39 -15.07
CA ASP A 406 -16.52 26.14 -15.47
C ASP A 406 -17.45 26.51 -14.30
N ASN A 407 -17.25 25.91 -13.12
CA ASN A 407 -18.04 26.03 -11.88
C ASN A 407 -19.46 25.43 -11.96
N SER A 408 -19.69 24.41 -12.79
CA SER A 408 -20.97 23.71 -12.93
C SER A 408 -21.37 22.88 -11.71
N ILE A 409 -22.69 22.79 -11.50
CA ILE A 409 -23.28 21.77 -10.62
C ILE A 409 -23.15 20.39 -11.27
N VAL A 410 -23.05 19.34 -10.44
CA VAL A 410 -23.18 17.96 -10.94
C VAL A 410 -24.63 17.66 -11.27
N ILE A 411 -24.89 17.03 -12.41
CA ILE A 411 -26.22 16.58 -12.81
C ILE A 411 -26.15 15.09 -13.15
N ALA A 412 -26.63 14.24 -12.24
CA ALA A 412 -26.77 12.81 -12.45
C ALA A 412 -28.12 12.50 -13.14
N LEU A 413 -28.07 12.18 -14.43
CA LEU A 413 -29.21 11.77 -15.25
C LEU A 413 -29.20 10.25 -15.46
N PRO A 414 -30.30 9.65 -15.97
CA PRO A 414 -30.29 8.25 -16.38
C PRO A 414 -29.17 7.99 -17.41
N ALA A 415 -28.29 7.05 -17.07
CA ALA A 415 -27.06 6.67 -17.76
C ALA A 415 -25.90 7.69 -17.79
N VAL A 416 -26.13 9.01 -17.71
CA VAL A 416 -25.08 10.03 -17.91
C VAL A 416 -24.96 11.02 -16.74
N THR A 417 -23.72 11.38 -16.38
CA THR A 417 -23.42 12.42 -15.37
C THR A 417 -22.67 13.57 -16.03
N VAL A 418 -23.17 14.78 -15.84
CA VAL A 418 -22.63 16.02 -16.43
C VAL A 418 -22.18 16.97 -15.32
N GLY A 419 -21.16 17.80 -15.60
CA GLY A 419 -20.64 18.84 -14.70
C GLY A 419 -19.35 18.46 -13.97
N GLU A 420 -18.71 19.45 -13.35
CA GLU A 420 -17.44 19.29 -12.63
C GLU A 420 -17.54 18.23 -11.51
N PRO A 421 -16.57 17.30 -11.38
CA PRO A 421 -16.63 16.21 -10.42
C PRO A 421 -16.91 16.67 -8.98
N TYR A 422 -17.88 16.01 -8.34
CA TYR A 422 -18.48 16.47 -7.08
C TYR A 422 -17.49 16.71 -5.93
N ASN A 423 -16.36 16.01 -5.92
CA ASN A 423 -15.34 16.03 -4.87
C ASN A 423 -14.13 16.92 -5.21
N GLN A 424 -14.15 17.63 -6.35
CA GLN A 424 -13.04 18.45 -6.84
C GLN A 424 -13.38 19.95 -6.77
N PRO A 425 -12.41 20.86 -6.51
CA PRO A 425 -10.99 20.58 -6.28
C PRO A 425 -10.72 19.78 -5.01
N GLU A 426 -9.85 18.79 -5.15
CA GLU A 426 -9.46 17.82 -4.15
C GLU A 426 -7.99 18.05 -3.84
N THR A 427 -7.62 18.18 -2.57
CA THR A 427 -6.21 18.28 -2.18
C THR A 427 -6.01 17.63 -0.82
N PHE A 428 -5.09 16.67 -0.75
CA PHE A 428 -4.64 16.02 0.47
C PHE A 428 -3.14 16.18 0.60
N SER A 429 -2.64 16.47 1.80
CA SER A 429 -1.22 16.52 2.08
C SER A 429 -0.87 15.90 3.42
N GLN A 430 0.37 15.42 3.52
CA GLN A 430 0.96 14.84 4.71
C GLN A 430 2.35 15.43 4.90
N ALA A 431 2.65 15.94 6.09
CA ALA A 431 3.95 16.47 6.47
C ALA A 431 4.44 15.70 7.70
N THR A 432 5.39 14.79 7.52
CA THR A 432 5.90 13.90 8.57
C THR A 432 7.29 14.35 8.99
N GLN A 433 7.43 14.81 10.23
CA GLN A 433 8.72 14.98 10.89
C GLN A 433 9.01 13.71 11.70
N GLN A 434 10.20 13.12 11.56
CA GLN A 434 10.59 11.91 12.30
C GLN A 434 11.96 12.10 12.97
N TYR A 435 12.03 11.69 14.23
CA TYR A 435 13.26 11.62 15.02
C TYR A 435 13.36 10.19 15.55
N ARG A 436 14.50 9.52 15.31
CA ARG A 436 14.68 8.08 15.53
C ARG A 436 16.06 7.78 16.12
N ASP A 437 16.10 6.82 17.04
CA ASP A 437 17.27 6.46 17.85
C ASP A 437 17.14 5.00 18.35
N ASP A 438 18.21 4.19 18.31
CA ASP A 438 18.14 2.71 18.19
C ASP A 438 19.21 1.88 18.97
N LEU A 439 19.66 2.31 20.15
CA LEU A 439 20.81 1.71 20.89
C LEU A 439 21.22 0.23 20.67
N PHE A 440 22.29 0.02 19.88
CA PHE A 440 23.06 -1.24 19.87
C PHE A 440 24.08 -1.37 21.02
N TRP A 441 23.99 -2.44 21.82
CA TRP A 441 24.95 -2.80 22.88
C TRP A 441 25.29 -4.29 22.91
N LEU A 442 26.57 -4.63 22.71
CA LEU A 442 27.10 -5.98 22.87
C LEU A 442 27.58 -6.23 24.32
N LYS A 443 26.95 -7.16 25.03
CA LYS A 443 27.27 -7.47 26.43
C LYS A 443 27.35 -8.98 26.68
N GLY A 444 28.55 -9.54 26.52
CA GLY A 444 28.79 -10.98 26.69
C GLY A 444 28.05 -11.79 25.62
N LYS A 445 27.06 -12.59 26.04
CA LYS A 445 26.19 -13.37 25.14
C LYS A 445 25.00 -12.58 24.56
N HIS A 446 24.80 -11.34 25.00
CA HIS A 446 23.63 -10.52 24.67
C HIS A 446 23.97 -9.47 23.61
N SER A 447 23.03 -9.24 22.70
CA SER A 447 23.14 -8.30 21.59
C SER A 447 21.89 -7.42 21.61
N PHE A 448 21.93 -6.40 22.46
CA PHE A 448 20.78 -5.53 22.71
C PHE A 448 20.60 -4.51 21.58
N LYS A 449 19.34 -4.25 21.21
CA LYS A 449 18.90 -3.12 20.37
C LYS A 449 17.75 -2.43 21.11
N LEU A 450 18.04 -1.38 21.86
CA LEU A 450 17.01 -0.56 22.51
C LEU A 450 16.65 0.61 21.58
N GLY A 451 15.75 1.51 21.98
CA GLY A 451 15.54 2.75 21.22
C GLY A 451 14.14 3.33 21.30
N GLY A 452 13.93 4.41 20.56
CA GLY A 452 12.64 5.04 20.35
C GLY A 452 12.59 5.90 19.09
N GLU A 453 11.36 6.14 18.61
CA GLU A 453 11.07 7.11 17.57
C GLU A 453 9.93 8.02 18.00
N TYR A 454 9.99 9.28 17.59
CA TYR A 454 8.90 10.25 17.70
C TYR A 454 8.60 10.81 16.30
N LEU A 455 7.33 10.80 15.92
CA LEU A 455 6.85 11.40 14.69
C LEU A 455 5.79 12.46 14.98
N TYR A 456 5.91 13.59 14.30
CA TYR A 456 4.82 14.54 14.15
C TYR A 456 4.35 14.50 12.70
N THR A 457 3.17 13.90 12.48
CA THR A 457 2.54 13.79 11.16
C THR A 457 1.37 14.76 11.09
N PHE A 458 1.50 15.80 10.27
CA PHE A 458 0.42 16.75 10.01
C PHE A 458 -0.28 16.43 8.68
N HIS A 459 -1.57 16.16 8.74
CA HIS A 459 -2.44 16.06 7.57
C HIS A 459 -3.11 17.39 7.27
N GLY A 460 -3.10 17.78 6.00
CA GLY A 460 -3.63 19.05 5.51
C GLY A 460 -4.30 18.93 4.14
N GLY A 461 -4.78 20.07 3.63
CA GLY A 461 -5.48 20.16 2.34
C GLY A 461 -6.94 20.57 2.49
N SER A 462 -7.78 20.24 1.51
CA SER A 462 -9.22 20.52 1.51
C SER A 462 -9.95 19.52 0.61
N PHE A 463 -11.10 19.02 1.07
CA PHE A 463 -11.86 17.96 0.38
C PHE A 463 -13.35 18.29 0.31
N ALA A 464 -13.68 19.28 -0.51
CA ALA A 464 -15.01 19.88 -0.58
C ALA A 464 -15.97 19.08 -1.48
N GLN A 465 -16.77 18.21 -0.87
CA GLN A 465 -17.81 17.46 -1.57
C GLN A 465 -19.07 18.29 -1.81
N TYR A 466 -19.55 18.30 -3.06
CA TYR A 466 -20.71 19.04 -3.56
C TYR A 466 -20.68 20.56 -3.28
N ALA A 467 -19.52 21.20 -3.23
CA ALA A 467 -19.40 22.63 -2.92
C ALA A 467 -20.26 23.54 -3.83
N ARG A 468 -20.22 23.28 -5.14
CA ARG A 468 -21.07 23.95 -6.16
C ARG A 468 -22.54 23.54 -6.07
N GLY A 469 -22.83 22.40 -5.44
CA GLY A 469 -24.11 21.71 -5.47
C GLY A 469 -24.22 20.66 -6.59
N GLY A 470 -25.25 19.84 -6.53
CA GLY A 470 -25.55 18.89 -7.59
C GLY A 470 -26.88 18.15 -7.44
N LEU A 471 -27.55 17.88 -8.56
CA LEU A 471 -28.68 16.98 -8.67
C LEU A 471 -28.15 15.54 -8.57
N THR A 472 -28.14 15.00 -7.35
CA THR A 472 -27.60 13.68 -7.01
C THR A 472 -28.55 12.52 -7.29
N SER A 473 -29.85 12.80 -7.48
CA SER A 473 -30.81 11.81 -7.97
C SER A 473 -31.85 12.45 -8.89
N CYS A 474 -32.01 11.84 -10.07
CA CYS A 474 -33.12 12.02 -10.99
C CYS A 474 -34.09 10.83 -10.82
N SER A 475 -35.39 11.00 -11.12
CA SER A 475 -36.42 9.99 -10.83
C SER A 475 -36.08 8.61 -11.42
N SER A 476 -36.13 7.57 -10.59
CA SER A 476 -35.74 6.20 -10.96
C SER A 476 -36.62 5.55 -12.04
N ASN A 477 -37.78 6.13 -12.33
CA ASN A 477 -38.72 5.68 -13.36
C ASN A 477 -38.48 6.30 -14.74
N LYS A 478 -37.31 6.93 -14.97
CA LYS A 478 -36.95 7.60 -16.22
C LYS A 478 -36.13 6.67 -17.12
N GLY A 479 -36.49 6.62 -18.40
CA GLY A 479 -35.66 5.99 -19.44
C GLY A 479 -34.39 6.81 -19.71
N ALA A 480 -33.49 6.28 -20.54
CA ALA A 480 -32.28 7.00 -20.94
C ALA A 480 -32.60 8.37 -21.58
N VAL A 481 -31.70 9.34 -21.40
CA VAL A 481 -31.76 10.62 -22.11
C VAL A 481 -31.54 10.36 -23.62
N THR A 482 -32.12 11.20 -24.49
CA THR A 482 -32.01 11.07 -25.96
C THR A 482 -31.15 12.20 -26.55
N ALA A 483 -30.68 12.04 -27.80
CA ALA A 483 -29.91 13.09 -28.49
C ALA A 483 -30.63 14.45 -28.52
N ALA A 484 -31.92 14.46 -28.86
CA ALA A 484 -32.72 15.68 -28.87
C ALA A 484 -32.88 16.29 -27.45
N MET A 485 -33.05 15.46 -26.42
CA MET A 485 -33.10 15.93 -25.03
C MET A 485 -31.75 16.49 -24.58
N TYR A 486 -30.64 15.81 -24.89
CA TYR A 486 -29.29 16.25 -24.55
C TYR A 486 -28.96 17.61 -25.18
N SER A 487 -29.25 17.80 -26.48
CA SER A 487 -29.12 19.11 -27.14
C SER A 487 -30.10 20.17 -26.63
N THR A 488 -31.21 19.76 -25.99
CA THR A 488 -32.13 20.71 -25.32
C THR A 488 -31.64 21.10 -23.93
N PHE A 489 -30.99 20.17 -23.21
CA PHE A 489 -30.42 20.38 -21.87
C PHE A 489 -29.11 21.18 -21.93
N PHE A 490 -28.28 20.89 -22.92
CA PHE A 490 -26.93 21.43 -23.09
C PHE A 490 -26.72 21.97 -24.53
N PRO A 491 -27.38 23.09 -24.91
CA PRO A 491 -27.37 23.60 -26.30
C PRO A 491 -25.97 23.91 -26.84
N ASN A 492 -25.10 24.47 -25.99
CA ASN A 492 -23.71 24.78 -26.29
C ASN A 492 -22.74 23.66 -25.83
N GLY A 493 -23.26 22.47 -25.53
CA GLY A 493 -22.50 21.39 -24.90
C GLY A 493 -22.30 21.59 -23.39
N THR A 494 -21.48 20.72 -22.79
CA THR A 494 -21.39 20.57 -21.33
C THR A 494 -20.36 21.46 -20.66
N LEU A 495 -19.62 22.29 -21.41
CA LEU A 495 -18.60 23.22 -20.88
C LEU A 495 -19.11 24.67 -20.70
N ASP A 496 -20.33 24.96 -21.13
CA ASP A 496 -21.00 26.26 -20.97
C ASP A 496 -22.24 26.10 -20.10
N ASN A 497 -22.04 26.14 -18.78
CA ASN A 497 -23.11 26.00 -17.79
C ASN A 497 -24.07 27.20 -17.70
N THR A 498 -23.77 28.30 -18.41
CA THR A 498 -24.59 29.52 -18.45
C THR A 498 -25.79 29.35 -19.38
N ASN A 499 -25.65 28.51 -20.41
CA ASN A 499 -26.70 28.18 -21.38
C ASN A 499 -27.39 26.84 -21.11
N TRP A 500 -27.11 26.17 -19.98
CA TRP A 500 -27.80 24.93 -19.60
C TRP A 500 -29.28 25.17 -19.30
N ASN A 501 -30.14 24.33 -19.88
CA ASN A 501 -31.59 24.44 -19.73
C ASN A 501 -32.08 23.71 -18.46
N TYR A 502 -31.79 24.30 -17.30
CA TYR A 502 -32.18 23.79 -15.98
C TYR A 502 -33.69 23.53 -15.87
N ALA A 503 -34.53 24.30 -16.57
CA ALA A 503 -35.98 24.11 -16.61
C ALA A 503 -36.37 22.81 -17.34
N ALA A 504 -35.77 22.52 -18.50
CA ALA A 504 -35.98 21.26 -19.21
C ALA A 504 -35.43 20.06 -18.44
N ILE A 505 -34.29 20.21 -17.76
CA ILE A 505 -33.69 19.17 -16.89
C ILE A 505 -34.61 18.86 -15.71
N ALA A 506 -35.13 19.87 -15.00
CA ALA A 506 -36.06 19.70 -13.89
C ALA A 506 -37.40 19.11 -14.33
N ALA A 507 -37.96 19.55 -15.47
CA ALA A 507 -39.17 18.99 -16.04
C ALA A 507 -39.00 17.54 -16.48
N TYR A 508 -37.83 17.19 -17.02
CA TYR A 508 -37.48 15.81 -17.36
C TYR A 508 -37.35 14.93 -16.11
N CYS A 509 -36.60 15.35 -15.08
CA CYS A 509 -36.38 14.54 -13.87
C CYS A 509 -37.60 14.46 -12.94
N ASN A 510 -38.51 15.45 -12.98
CA ASN A 510 -39.78 15.54 -12.25
C ASN A 510 -39.81 15.08 -10.77
N THR A 511 -40.51 13.99 -10.45
CA THR A 511 -40.87 13.61 -9.09
C THR A 511 -39.71 12.87 -8.42
N ASN A 512 -39.45 13.14 -7.14
CA ASN A 512 -38.37 12.53 -6.35
C ASN A 512 -36.95 12.90 -6.84
N MET A 513 -36.77 14.12 -7.35
CA MET A 513 -35.44 14.71 -7.46
C MET A 513 -34.79 14.88 -6.07
N THR A 514 -33.47 14.66 -6.00
CA THR A 514 -32.64 14.97 -4.82
C THR A 514 -31.47 15.84 -5.25
N PHE A 515 -31.22 16.92 -4.51
CA PHE A 515 -30.09 17.82 -4.71
C PHE A 515 -29.30 17.98 -3.40
N THR A 516 -27.98 17.87 -3.50
CA THR A 516 -27.04 17.92 -2.38
C THR A 516 -26.05 19.07 -2.59
N GLN A 517 -25.74 19.82 -1.53
CA GLN A 517 -24.70 20.85 -1.56
C GLN A 517 -23.89 20.88 -0.26
N GLY A 518 -22.58 21.07 -0.41
CA GLY A 518 -21.65 21.27 0.68
C GLY A 518 -21.55 22.74 1.10
N PHE A 519 -21.61 22.98 2.40
CA PHE A 519 -21.49 24.31 3.01
C PHE A 519 -20.40 24.31 4.08
N GLY A 520 -19.69 25.43 4.23
CA GLY A 520 -18.68 25.63 5.26
C GLY A 520 -17.24 25.39 4.78
N SER A 521 -16.33 25.10 5.71
CA SER A 521 -14.91 24.84 5.45
C SER A 521 -14.63 23.35 5.50
N TYR A 522 -14.16 22.80 4.37
CA TYR A 522 -13.74 21.40 4.21
C TYR A 522 -12.22 21.24 4.38
N ASP A 523 -11.58 22.19 5.08
CA ASP A 523 -10.13 22.28 5.19
C ASP A 523 -9.61 21.34 6.28
N ILE A 524 -8.69 20.47 5.87
CA ILE A 524 -8.08 19.43 6.69
C ILE A 524 -6.95 20.05 7.51
N SER A 525 -6.93 19.77 8.82
CA SER A 525 -5.87 20.23 9.72
C SER A 525 -5.77 19.31 10.93
N ILE A 526 -4.90 18.29 10.86
CA ILE A 526 -4.81 17.22 11.87
C ILE A 526 -3.35 16.94 12.19
N GLY A 527 -2.91 17.29 13.41
CA GLY A 527 -1.57 16.97 13.92
C GLY A 527 -1.56 15.70 14.75
N ARG A 528 -0.96 14.63 14.23
CA ARG A 528 -0.75 13.34 14.92
C ARG A 528 0.62 13.31 15.59
N ASN A 529 0.68 12.81 16.82
CA ASN A 529 1.91 12.67 17.59
C ASN A 529 2.11 11.17 17.85
N ILE A 530 3.02 10.53 17.13
CA ILE A 530 3.22 9.09 17.18
C ILE A 530 4.53 8.79 17.92
N ILE A 531 4.52 7.81 18.82
CA ILE A 531 5.69 7.35 19.55
C ILE A 531 5.89 5.84 19.40
N GLY A 532 7.12 5.44 19.13
CA GLY A 532 7.60 4.06 19.20
C GLY A 532 8.70 3.95 20.24
N VAL A 533 8.73 2.88 21.04
CA VAL A 533 9.83 2.57 21.98
C VAL A 533 10.06 1.06 21.97
N TRP A 534 11.32 0.60 21.98
CA TRP A 534 11.64 -0.83 21.93
C TRP A 534 12.85 -1.26 22.76
N ALA A 535 12.85 -2.55 23.06
CA ALA A 535 13.99 -3.32 23.54
C ALA A 535 14.00 -4.68 22.83
N GLN A 536 15.10 -4.98 22.14
CA GLN A 536 15.43 -6.27 21.54
C GLN A 536 16.68 -6.82 22.23
N ASP A 537 16.75 -8.14 22.43
CA ASP A 537 17.97 -8.87 22.79
C ASP A 537 18.08 -10.11 21.91
N ASP A 538 19.14 -10.19 21.12
CA ASP A 538 19.50 -11.37 20.34
C ASP A 538 20.53 -12.20 21.14
N TRP A 539 20.02 -13.00 22.08
CA TRP A 539 20.77 -13.71 23.11
C TRP A 539 21.30 -15.06 22.62
N LYS A 540 22.63 -15.20 22.47
CA LYS A 540 23.29 -16.50 22.19
C LYS A 540 23.35 -17.37 23.46
N ILE A 541 22.20 -17.91 23.86
CA ILE A 541 22.04 -18.76 25.05
C ILE A 541 22.99 -19.97 25.01
N LEU A 542 23.16 -20.59 23.84
CA LEU A 542 24.22 -21.56 23.53
C LEU A 542 25.03 -21.07 22.32
N PRO A 543 26.27 -21.57 22.07
CA PRO A 543 27.09 -21.11 20.94
C PRO A 543 26.44 -21.22 19.55
N ARG A 544 25.43 -22.09 19.41
CA ARG A 544 24.69 -22.36 18.17
C ARG A 544 23.20 -22.02 18.23
N LEU A 545 22.69 -21.56 19.38
CA LEU A 545 21.26 -21.24 19.58
C LEU A 545 21.13 -19.80 20.05
N THR A 546 20.46 -18.99 19.24
CA THR A 546 20.12 -17.59 19.53
C THR A 546 18.64 -17.52 19.86
N LEU A 547 18.27 -16.81 20.93
CA LEU A 547 16.90 -16.40 21.21
C LEU A 547 16.75 -14.93 20.85
N ASN A 548 15.75 -14.59 20.05
CA ASN A 548 15.40 -13.21 19.71
C ASN A 548 14.24 -12.78 20.62
N LEU A 549 14.53 -11.98 21.65
CA LEU A 549 13.53 -11.50 22.60
C LEU A 549 13.27 -10.01 22.35
N GLY A 550 12.03 -9.66 22.02
CA GLY A 550 11.64 -8.30 21.67
C GLY A 550 10.42 -7.81 22.44
N LEU A 551 10.44 -6.56 22.86
CA LEU A 551 9.27 -5.82 23.29
C LEU A 551 9.28 -4.45 22.62
N ARG A 552 8.18 -4.09 21.98
CA ARG A 552 7.92 -2.76 21.44
C ARG A 552 6.64 -2.17 22.04
N TYR A 553 6.53 -0.86 22.04
CA TYR A 553 5.31 -0.11 22.30
C TYR A 553 5.13 0.92 21.18
N ASP A 554 3.98 0.92 20.51
CA ASP A 554 3.63 1.82 19.39
C ASP A 554 2.34 2.57 19.70
N ASN A 555 2.33 3.91 19.72
CA ASN A 555 1.11 4.66 20.01
C ASN A 555 0.99 5.98 19.23
N ASP A 556 -0.12 6.14 18.50
CA ASP A 556 -0.54 7.39 17.88
C ASP A 556 -1.42 8.19 18.86
N LEU A 557 -0.81 9.12 19.57
CA LEU A 557 -1.43 9.97 20.57
C LEU A 557 -2.42 11.01 19.98
N GLY A 558 -2.43 11.19 18.65
CA GLY A 558 -3.27 12.17 17.96
C GLY A 558 -4.42 11.59 17.12
N ALA A 559 -4.52 10.26 17.01
CA ALA A 559 -5.54 9.62 16.18
C ALA A 559 -6.99 9.79 16.65
N TYR A 560 -7.22 10.08 17.93
CA TYR A 560 -8.55 10.09 18.54
C TYR A 560 -8.86 11.45 19.18
N ASN A 561 -9.82 12.19 18.61
CA ASN A 561 -10.16 13.53 19.08
C ASN A 561 -11.12 13.50 20.30
N THR A 562 -10.56 13.36 21.50
CA THR A 562 -11.30 13.29 22.77
C THR A 562 -12.21 14.50 23.09
N SER A 563 -12.12 15.60 22.34
CA SER A 563 -12.83 16.86 22.62
C SER A 563 -14.08 17.11 21.75
N TYR A 564 -14.30 16.30 20.70
CA TYR A 564 -15.36 16.52 19.73
C TYR A 564 -16.68 15.83 20.13
N VAL A 565 -17.67 16.54 20.68
CA VAL A 565 -18.95 15.95 21.11
C VAL A 565 -20.03 16.07 20.01
N PRO A 566 -20.59 14.96 19.48
CA PRO A 566 -21.62 15.02 18.43
C PRO A 566 -23.01 15.40 18.96
N THR A 567 -23.65 16.38 18.32
CA THR A 567 -24.99 16.86 18.69
C THR A 567 -26.01 16.52 17.59
N PRO A 568 -27.09 15.76 17.84
CA PRO A 568 -27.56 15.24 19.14
C PRO A 568 -27.27 13.73 19.33
N GLY A 569 -26.25 13.38 20.11
CA GLY A 569 -26.21 12.10 20.83
C GLY A 569 -25.61 10.88 20.12
N LEU A 570 -25.14 10.99 18.87
CA LEU A 570 -24.34 9.93 18.23
C LEU A 570 -22.91 9.87 18.83
N LEU A 571 -22.79 9.26 20.01
CA LEU A 571 -21.56 8.72 20.62
C LEU A 571 -20.38 9.70 20.84
N THR A 572 -20.01 9.90 22.10
CA THR A 572 -18.76 10.60 22.48
C THR A 572 -17.51 9.90 21.89
N PRO A 573 -16.43 10.63 21.56
CA PRO A 573 -15.19 10.07 21.03
C PRO A 573 -14.54 9.03 21.95
N ASN A 574 -13.65 8.22 21.38
CA ASN A 574 -12.86 7.29 22.17
C ASN A 574 -11.70 7.97 22.90
N THR A 575 -11.33 7.41 24.05
CA THR A 575 -9.99 7.57 24.63
C THR A 575 -9.03 6.62 23.93
N ASN A 576 -7.88 7.12 23.47
CA ASN A 576 -6.83 6.29 22.86
C ASN A 576 -6.45 5.09 23.77
N PRO A 577 -6.51 3.83 23.29
CA PRO A 577 -6.05 2.66 24.03
C PRO A 577 -4.51 2.65 24.15
N ASN A 578 -3.99 3.29 25.19
CA ASN A 578 -2.56 3.44 25.48
C ASN A 578 -1.84 2.14 25.92
N ALA A 579 -2.22 0.98 25.39
CA ALA A 579 -1.79 -0.35 25.84
C ALA A 579 -1.24 -1.24 24.70
N ASN A 580 -0.74 -0.62 23.63
CA ASN A 580 -0.26 -1.27 22.42
C ASN A 580 1.14 -1.90 22.60
N PHE A 581 1.28 -2.80 23.57
CA PHE A 581 2.52 -3.54 23.81
C PHE A 581 2.63 -4.71 22.83
N ALA A 582 3.73 -4.72 22.09
CA ALA A 582 4.08 -5.67 21.05
C ALA A 582 5.24 -6.59 21.53
N PRO A 583 4.96 -7.63 22.34
CA PRO A 583 5.93 -8.66 22.66
C PRO A 583 6.20 -9.54 21.42
N ARG A 584 7.46 -9.97 21.28
CA ARG A 584 7.96 -10.76 20.16
C ARG A 584 8.99 -11.76 20.68
N ILE A 585 8.86 -13.02 20.28
CA ILE A 585 9.76 -14.10 20.69
C ILE A 585 10.15 -14.92 19.46
N GLY A 586 11.42 -15.26 19.33
CA GLY A 586 11.92 -16.14 18.28
C GLY A 586 13.18 -16.88 18.69
N PHE A 587 13.58 -17.84 17.85
CA PHE A 587 14.82 -18.56 17.98
C PHE A 587 15.43 -18.82 16.60
N SER A 588 16.75 -18.90 16.56
CA SER A 588 17.54 -19.31 15.40
C SER A 588 18.62 -20.29 15.85
N TRP A 589 18.72 -21.45 15.18
CA TRP A 589 19.54 -22.58 15.60
C TRP A 589 20.37 -23.13 14.44
N ASP A 590 21.68 -23.23 14.61
CA ASP A 590 22.55 -24.05 13.76
C ASP A 590 22.68 -25.47 14.38
N PRO A 591 22.01 -26.50 13.83
CA PRO A 591 22.10 -27.86 14.36
C PRO A 591 23.49 -28.49 14.16
N PHE A 592 24.24 -28.13 13.11
CA PHE A 592 25.49 -28.80 12.75
C PHE A 592 26.72 -28.05 13.27
N GLY A 593 26.65 -26.72 13.40
CA GLY A 593 27.76 -25.84 13.76
C GLY A 593 28.70 -25.55 12.61
N ASP A 594 28.22 -25.68 11.37
CA ASP A 594 28.97 -25.40 10.14
C ASP A 594 28.62 -24.03 9.52
N GLY A 595 27.66 -23.31 10.11
CA GLY A 595 27.13 -22.06 9.57
C GLY A 595 26.27 -22.23 8.31
N LYS A 596 26.00 -23.46 7.87
CA LYS A 596 25.32 -23.76 6.60
C LYS A 596 23.86 -24.11 6.76
N THR A 597 23.39 -24.35 7.98
CA THR A 597 21.96 -24.59 8.26
C THR A 597 21.49 -23.69 9.39
N SER A 598 20.32 -23.09 9.20
CA SER A 598 19.59 -22.33 10.21
C SER A 598 18.17 -22.88 10.29
N ILE A 599 17.76 -23.35 11.46
CA ILE A 599 16.35 -23.67 11.78
C ILE A 599 15.83 -22.54 12.65
N ARG A 600 14.75 -21.90 12.21
CA ARG A 600 14.26 -20.66 12.79
C ARG A 600 12.75 -20.67 13.02
N GLY A 601 12.30 -19.89 13.99
CA GLY A 601 10.88 -19.64 14.19
C GLY A 601 10.59 -18.55 15.21
N GLY A 602 9.32 -18.24 15.42
CA GLY A 602 8.89 -17.26 16.41
C GLY A 602 7.42 -16.88 16.29
N ALA A 603 6.99 -16.00 17.19
CA ALA A 603 5.69 -15.34 17.15
C ALA A 603 5.77 -13.95 17.80
N GLY A 604 4.87 -13.05 17.44
CA GLY A 604 4.80 -11.73 18.04
C GLY A 604 3.56 -10.93 17.67
N LEU A 605 3.35 -9.82 18.38
CA LEU A 605 2.30 -8.84 18.08
C LEU A 605 2.89 -7.62 17.34
N TYR A 606 2.09 -7.07 16.42
CA TYR A 606 2.51 -6.08 15.44
C TYR A 606 1.37 -5.07 15.17
N PHE A 607 1.48 -3.85 15.70
CA PHE A 607 0.46 -2.80 15.53
C PHE A 607 0.70 -2.00 14.25
N ALA A 608 -0.38 -1.68 13.52
CA ALA A 608 -0.38 -0.74 12.41
C ALA A 608 -0.48 0.71 12.89
N ASP A 609 -0.09 1.66 12.04
CA ASP A 609 -0.57 3.05 12.18
C ASP A 609 -2.09 3.13 11.91
N GLN A 610 -2.73 4.15 12.48
CA GLN A 610 -4.16 4.39 12.33
C GLN A 610 -4.47 4.94 10.93
N VAL A 611 -5.54 4.47 10.29
CA VAL A 611 -5.88 4.83 8.90
C VAL A 611 -6.30 6.31 8.83
N ALA A 612 -5.50 7.16 8.19
CA ALA A 612 -5.73 8.61 8.12
C ALA A 612 -7.13 8.99 7.65
N ASN A 613 -7.66 8.33 6.62
CA ASN A 613 -8.99 8.63 6.06
C ASN A 613 -10.09 8.64 7.14
N ALA A 614 -10.09 7.67 8.07
CA ALA A 614 -11.10 7.62 9.13
C ALA A 614 -11.00 8.79 10.13
N ILE A 615 -9.78 9.31 10.34
CA ILE A 615 -9.50 10.47 11.21
C ILE A 615 -9.87 11.78 10.49
N ILE A 616 -9.62 11.85 9.17
CA ILE A 616 -10.00 12.97 8.30
C ILE A 616 -11.53 13.05 8.16
N ASP A 617 -12.20 11.94 7.89
CA ASP A 617 -13.66 11.85 7.77
C ASP A 617 -14.35 12.21 9.10
N GLU A 618 -13.77 11.83 10.26
CA GLU A 618 -14.25 12.26 11.57
C GLU A 618 -14.21 13.80 11.71
N GLN A 619 -13.08 14.44 11.37
CA GLN A 619 -12.94 15.90 11.41
C GLN A 619 -13.91 16.60 10.45
N LEU A 620 -13.93 16.19 9.18
CA LEU A 620 -14.68 16.86 8.12
C LEU A 620 -16.19 16.69 8.29
N TYR A 621 -16.69 15.46 8.36
CA TYR A 621 -18.12 15.19 8.16
C TYR A 621 -18.93 15.15 9.45
N SER A 622 -18.28 14.94 10.60
CA SER A 622 -18.98 14.85 11.89
C SER A 622 -19.25 16.24 12.49
N SER A 623 -18.42 17.24 12.21
CA SER A 623 -18.55 18.58 12.81
C SER A 623 -19.48 19.50 12.01
N THR A 624 -20.79 19.41 12.28
CA THR A 624 -21.88 20.20 11.62
C THR A 624 -21.77 21.72 11.74
N THR A 625 -20.77 22.22 12.48
CA THR A 625 -20.44 23.65 12.64
C THR A 625 -19.22 24.09 11.81
N ARG A 626 -18.48 23.16 11.18
CA ARG A 626 -17.39 23.44 10.24
C ARG A 626 -17.81 23.17 8.80
N ALA A 627 -18.32 21.97 8.54
CA ALA A 627 -18.79 21.53 7.24
C ALA A 627 -20.14 20.81 7.34
N LEU A 628 -20.98 20.98 6.32
CA LEU A 628 -22.29 20.38 6.23
C LEU A 628 -22.62 20.05 4.77
N GLN A 629 -22.72 18.78 4.42
CA GLN A 629 -23.44 18.36 3.22
C GLN A 629 -24.94 18.39 3.53
N ALA A 630 -25.65 19.42 3.08
CA ALA A 630 -27.11 19.50 3.18
C ALA A 630 -27.76 18.91 1.93
N THR A 631 -28.95 18.32 2.08
CA THR A 631 -29.71 17.73 0.96
C THR A 631 -31.18 18.12 1.03
N ILE A 632 -31.77 18.44 -0.13
CA ILE A 632 -33.20 18.66 -0.33
C ILE A 632 -33.71 17.61 -1.34
N SER A 633 -34.86 17.00 -1.05
CA SER A 633 -35.56 16.09 -1.96
C SER A 633 -37.01 16.53 -2.15
N THR A 634 -37.55 16.43 -3.36
CA THR A 634 -38.92 16.86 -3.68
C THR A 634 -39.84 15.69 -4.02
N ASN A 635 -40.64 15.25 -3.03
CA ASN A 635 -41.72 14.31 -3.31
C ASN A 635 -42.95 15.05 -3.88
N GLN A 636 -43.07 15.04 -5.21
CA GLN A 636 -44.23 15.60 -5.91
C GLN A 636 -45.47 14.69 -5.86
N SER A 637 -45.36 13.40 -5.50
CA SER A 637 -46.56 12.55 -5.34
C SER A 637 -47.41 12.94 -4.12
N THR A 638 -46.83 13.73 -3.21
CA THR A 638 -47.51 14.39 -2.09
C THR A 638 -47.65 15.91 -2.30
N GLY A 639 -47.58 16.40 -3.54
CA GLY A 639 -47.83 17.81 -3.88
C GLY A 639 -46.67 18.78 -3.60
N GLY A 640 -45.44 18.31 -3.37
CA GLY A 640 -44.27 19.17 -3.23
C GLY A 640 -43.93 19.93 -4.53
N ALA A 641 -43.33 21.12 -4.39
CA ALA A 641 -42.86 21.92 -5.53
C ALA A 641 -41.66 21.27 -6.25
N ALA A 642 -41.33 21.73 -7.45
CA ALA A 642 -40.08 21.37 -8.13
C ALA A 642 -38.86 22.08 -7.52
N LEU A 643 -37.68 21.49 -7.64
CA LEU A 643 -36.41 22.14 -7.26
C LEU A 643 -36.08 23.31 -8.20
N SER A 644 -35.76 24.46 -7.62
CA SER A 644 -35.23 25.62 -8.35
C SER A 644 -33.74 25.43 -8.67
N LEU A 645 -33.44 24.66 -9.72
CA LEU A 645 -32.07 24.48 -10.21
C LEU A 645 -31.52 25.76 -10.88
N PRO A 646 -30.21 26.05 -10.78
CA PRO A 646 -29.17 25.28 -10.08
C PRO A 646 -29.07 25.54 -8.57
N THR A 647 -29.85 26.47 -8.01
CA THR A 647 -29.67 27.00 -6.63
C THR A 647 -30.86 26.76 -5.69
N PRO A 648 -31.27 25.50 -5.40
CA PRO A 648 -32.46 25.23 -4.58
C PRO A 648 -32.32 25.61 -3.09
N PHE A 649 -31.11 25.94 -2.62
CA PHE A 649 -30.84 26.51 -1.30
C PHE A 649 -30.90 28.06 -1.28
N ALA A 650 -31.29 28.73 -2.37
CA ALA A 650 -31.37 30.19 -2.41
C ALA A 650 -32.28 30.75 -1.29
N GLY A 651 -31.76 31.72 -0.52
CA GLY A 651 -32.45 32.30 0.64
C GLY A 651 -32.45 31.44 1.91
N GLN A 652 -31.89 30.22 1.87
CA GLN A 652 -31.75 29.35 3.04
C GLN A 652 -30.39 29.52 3.72
N ASN A 653 -30.28 29.13 4.99
CA ASN A 653 -28.99 29.08 5.71
C ASN A 653 -28.81 27.72 6.41
N PRO A 654 -28.22 26.72 5.72
CA PRO A 654 -27.99 25.40 6.30
C PRO A 654 -27.01 25.39 7.48
N LEU A 655 -25.94 26.20 7.44
CA LEU A 655 -24.93 26.26 8.51
C LEU A 655 -25.48 26.81 9.84
N ALA A 656 -26.42 27.75 9.79
CA ALA A 656 -27.09 28.26 10.99
C ALA A 656 -28.20 27.33 11.51
N ASN A 657 -28.71 26.41 10.67
CA ASN A 657 -29.86 25.55 10.98
C ASN A 657 -29.59 24.06 10.62
N PRO A 658 -28.45 23.45 11.00
CA PRO A 658 -28.03 22.15 10.47
C PRO A 658 -29.00 21.00 10.83
N GLN A 659 -29.79 21.16 11.90
CA GLN A 659 -30.80 20.20 12.34
C GLN A 659 -32.02 20.12 11.39
N ASN A 660 -32.20 21.08 10.49
CA ASN A 660 -33.29 21.11 9.51
C ASN A 660 -32.96 20.35 8.22
N TYR A 661 -31.74 19.84 8.08
CA TYR A 661 -31.25 19.20 6.85
C TYR A 661 -30.70 17.81 7.15
N VAL A 662 -30.72 16.95 6.13
CA VAL A 662 -29.94 15.71 6.16
C VAL A 662 -28.46 16.06 6.31
N SER A 663 -27.78 15.38 7.23
CA SER A 663 -26.32 15.47 7.41
C SER A 663 -25.67 14.09 7.24
N ALA A 664 -24.36 14.07 7.06
CA ALA A 664 -23.57 12.89 6.72
C ALA A 664 -22.45 12.53 7.73
N PRO A 665 -22.65 12.59 9.07
CA PRO A 665 -21.59 12.30 10.03
C PRO A 665 -20.91 10.94 9.84
N GLN A 666 -19.58 10.93 9.98
CA GLN A 666 -18.74 9.71 9.88
C GLN A 666 -17.79 9.55 11.08
N PRO A 667 -18.29 9.51 12.33
CA PRO A 667 -17.47 9.44 13.54
C PRO A 667 -16.72 8.10 13.68
N VAL A 668 -15.60 8.14 14.41
CA VAL A 668 -14.92 6.93 14.91
C VAL A 668 -15.64 6.44 16.17
N ALA A 669 -15.83 5.14 16.31
CA ALA A 669 -16.56 4.55 17.42
C ALA A 669 -15.80 4.68 18.75
N ARG A 670 -16.54 4.89 19.86
CA ARG A 670 -16.05 4.92 21.26
C ARG A 670 -15.38 3.61 21.75
N GLY A 671 -15.24 2.61 20.90
CA GLY A 671 -14.52 1.36 21.18
C GLY A 671 -13.46 1.01 20.13
N ALA A 672 -13.19 1.90 19.17
CA ALA A 672 -12.22 1.66 18.10
C ALA A 672 -10.79 1.58 18.68
N LYS A 673 -10.02 0.57 18.26
CA LYS A 673 -8.64 0.32 18.68
C LYS A 673 -7.66 0.45 17.52
N THR A 674 -6.37 0.42 17.84
CA THR A 674 -5.30 0.16 16.86
C THR A 674 -5.42 -1.26 16.29
N PRO A 675 -5.55 -1.44 14.96
CA PRO A 675 -5.46 -2.75 14.33
C PRO A 675 -4.06 -3.35 14.54
N TYR A 676 -4.00 -4.66 14.79
CA TYR A 676 -2.74 -5.37 15.01
C TYR A 676 -2.78 -6.77 14.42
N SER A 677 -1.62 -7.36 14.12
CA SER A 677 -1.52 -8.78 13.82
C SER A 677 -0.77 -9.56 14.89
N LEU A 678 -1.24 -10.79 15.09
CA LEU A 678 -0.40 -11.89 15.53
C LEU A 678 0.29 -12.44 14.29
N GLN A 679 1.63 -12.40 14.26
CA GLN A 679 2.43 -13.11 13.27
C GLN A 679 3.15 -14.29 13.93
N ALA A 680 3.30 -15.39 13.22
CA ALA A 680 4.08 -16.54 13.64
C ALA A 680 4.75 -17.22 12.44
N SER A 681 5.96 -17.75 12.64
CA SER A 681 6.74 -18.43 11.61
C SER A 681 7.48 -19.65 12.16
N PHE A 682 7.69 -20.64 11.28
CA PHE A 682 8.66 -21.72 11.48
C PHE A 682 9.23 -22.13 10.13
N GLY A 683 10.55 -22.25 10.03
CA GLY A 683 11.22 -22.51 8.77
C GLY A 683 12.66 -22.96 8.91
N PHE A 684 13.28 -23.25 7.77
CA PHE A 684 14.71 -23.49 7.71
C PHE A 684 15.34 -22.83 6.48
N GLN A 685 16.62 -22.54 6.60
CA GLN A 685 17.48 -22.06 5.53
C GLN A 685 18.74 -22.91 5.48
N ARG A 686 19.20 -23.30 4.28
CA ARG A 686 20.39 -24.13 4.11
C ARG A 686 21.21 -23.78 2.87
N GLU A 687 22.53 -23.70 3.04
CA GLU A 687 23.51 -23.76 1.95
C GLU A 687 23.60 -25.21 1.43
N LEU A 688 23.30 -25.39 0.15
CA LEU A 688 23.45 -26.62 -0.60
C LEU A 688 24.72 -26.57 -1.45
N GLY A 689 25.08 -27.71 -2.06
CA GLY A 689 26.17 -27.77 -3.02
C GLY A 689 26.01 -26.78 -4.18
N TYR A 690 27.12 -26.49 -4.86
CA TYR A 690 27.15 -25.61 -6.04
C TYR A 690 26.58 -24.20 -5.77
N ARG A 691 26.98 -23.56 -4.66
CA ARG A 691 26.62 -22.15 -4.32
C ARG A 691 25.11 -21.87 -4.32
N THR A 692 24.31 -22.86 -3.93
CA THR A 692 22.84 -22.75 -3.96
C THR A 692 22.30 -22.65 -2.54
N THR A 693 21.46 -21.66 -2.25
CA THR A 693 20.76 -21.53 -0.96
C THR A 693 19.28 -21.87 -1.13
N LEU A 694 18.75 -22.67 -0.22
CA LEU A 694 17.32 -22.98 -0.09
C LEU A 694 16.77 -22.34 1.20
N THR A 695 15.61 -21.68 1.11
CA THR A 695 14.75 -21.30 2.24
C THR A 695 13.40 -21.99 2.11
N ALA A 696 12.83 -22.42 3.23
CA ALA A 696 11.44 -22.84 3.31
C ALA A 696 10.87 -22.40 4.66
N ASP A 697 9.94 -21.45 4.64
CA ASP A 697 9.34 -20.82 5.82
C ASP A 697 7.82 -20.96 5.75
N PHE A 698 7.22 -21.63 6.74
CA PHE A 698 5.79 -21.58 6.98
C PHE A 698 5.46 -20.35 7.82
N VAL A 699 4.50 -19.54 7.37
CA VAL A 699 4.07 -18.31 8.02
C VAL A 699 2.57 -18.28 8.26
N HIS A 700 2.19 -17.65 9.36
CA HIS A 700 0.82 -17.32 9.74
C HIS A 700 0.75 -15.83 10.12
N THR A 701 -0.28 -15.14 9.65
CA THR A 701 -0.61 -13.75 10.02
C THR A 701 -2.11 -13.65 10.28
N ARG A 702 -2.50 -13.20 11.47
CA ARG A 702 -3.89 -12.97 11.88
C ARG A 702 -4.06 -11.52 12.34
N VAL A 703 -4.72 -10.69 11.54
CA VAL A 703 -4.98 -9.26 11.84
C VAL A 703 -6.29 -9.12 12.63
N TYR A 704 -6.22 -8.67 13.88
CA TYR A 704 -7.35 -8.41 14.79
C TYR A 704 -7.74 -6.93 14.84
N ASP A 705 -8.95 -6.65 15.35
CA ASP A 705 -9.48 -5.30 15.56
C ASP A 705 -9.33 -4.39 14.31
N ASP A 706 -9.54 -4.98 13.13
CA ASP A 706 -9.44 -4.32 11.83
C ASP A 706 -10.66 -3.43 11.55
N PHE A 707 -10.47 -2.33 10.82
CA PHE A 707 -11.50 -1.30 10.61
C PHE A 707 -12.67 -1.77 9.73
N ILE A 708 -13.89 -1.40 10.13
CA ILE A 708 -15.15 -1.63 9.43
C ILE A 708 -15.99 -0.35 9.54
N ALA A 709 -16.65 0.06 8.46
CA ALA A 709 -17.71 1.07 8.54
C ALA A 709 -19.11 0.41 8.59
N LEU A 710 -19.90 0.80 9.60
CA LEU A 710 -21.32 0.51 9.70
C LEU A 710 -22.13 1.72 9.23
N SER A 711 -23.32 1.53 8.68
CA SER A 711 -24.25 2.64 8.45
C SER A 711 -24.91 3.10 9.75
N GLY A 712 -25.25 4.39 9.83
CA GLY A 712 -26.12 4.97 10.86
C GLY A 712 -27.40 4.16 11.12
N ASN A 713 -27.96 3.52 10.08
CA ASN A 713 -29.16 2.70 10.15
C ASN A 713 -29.00 1.39 10.95
N LEU A 714 -27.78 1.01 11.36
CA LEU A 714 -27.51 -0.11 12.27
C LEU A 714 -27.06 0.33 13.68
N LEU A 715 -26.94 1.63 13.96
CA LEU A 715 -26.37 2.11 15.22
C LEU A 715 -27.39 2.05 16.36
N GLN A 716 -26.92 1.64 17.53
CA GLN A 716 -27.74 1.55 18.75
C GLN A 716 -27.97 2.94 19.34
N ASN A 717 -29.22 3.37 19.52
CA ASN A 717 -29.55 4.59 20.26
C ASN A 717 -29.55 4.28 21.78
N PRO A 718 -28.62 4.84 22.59
CA PRO A 718 -28.59 4.59 24.03
C PRO A 718 -29.74 5.27 24.78
N ALA A 719 -30.26 6.38 24.26
CA ALA A 719 -31.32 7.18 24.89
C ALA A 719 -32.74 6.68 24.55
N ASN A 720 -32.90 5.90 23.46
CA ASN A 720 -34.17 5.25 23.14
C ASN A 720 -33.96 3.81 22.63
N PRO A 721 -33.95 2.82 23.54
CA PRO A 721 -33.75 1.42 23.17
C PRO A 721 -34.83 0.84 22.25
N GLN A 722 -36.01 1.46 22.14
CA GLN A 722 -37.10 1.00 21.26
C GLN A 722 -36.87 1.35 19.78
N GLN A 723 -35.93 2.26 19.49
CA GLN A 723 -35.48 2.55 18.12
C GLN A 723 -34.42 1.56 17.62
N ASN A 724 -33.84 0.74 18.51
CA ASN A 724 -32.87 -0.27 18.12
C ASN A 724 -33.51 -1.36 17.25
N LEU A 725 -32.72 -1.90 16.32
CA LEU A 725 -33.06 -3.11 15.59
C LEU A 725 -33.01 -4.31 16.55
N ASN A 726 -34.17 -4.80 16.98
CA ASN A 726 -34.26 -6.09 17.66
C ASN A 726 -34.28 -7.21 16.60
N PRO A 727 -33.22 -8.02 16.45
CA PRO A 727 -33.15 -9.04 15.40
C PRO A 727 -34.08 -10.23 15.62
N SER A 728 -34.65 -10.42 16.83
CA SER A 728 -35.47 -11.59 17.18
C SER A 728 -36.96 -11.44 16.89
N SER A 729 -37.47 -10.21 16.73
CA SER A 729 -38.90 -9.94 16.48
C SER A 729 -39.17 -9.64 15.01
N ALA A 730 -40.07 -10.39 14.38
CA ALA A 730 -40.63 -10.03 13.08
C ALA A 730 -41.62 -8.87 13.22
N ILE A 731 -41.56 -7.88 12.33
CA ILE A 731 -42.53 -6.77 12.29
C ILE A 731 -43.74 -7.24 11.50
N THR A 732 -44.93 -7.18 12.10
CA THR A 732 -46.20 -7.44 11.43
C THR A 732 -46.85 -6.12 10.98
N ALA A 733 -47.79 -6.19 10.03
CA ALA A 733 -48.57 -5.04 9.59
C ALA A 733 -49.36 -4.36 10.74
N ALA A 734 -49.69 -5.08 11.82
CA ALA A 734 -50.32 -4.49 13.00
C ALA A 734 -49.32 -3.65 13.83
N THR A 735 -48.06 -4.09 13.95
CA THR A 735 -46.99 -3.35 14.64
C THR A 735 -46.38 -2.20 13.81
N TYR A 736 -46.75 -2.08 12.53
CA TYR A 736 -46.31 -0.98 11.65
C TYR A 736 -46.96 0.35 12.05
N ALA A 737 -48.28 0.36 12.29
CA ALA A 737 -49.07 1.58 12.46
C ALA A 737 -48.76 2.40 13.73
N THR A 738 -48.03 1.85 14.70
CA THR A 738 -47.77 2.47 16.01
C THR A 738 -46.32 2.92 16.21
N ARG A 739 -45.41 2.68 15.25
CA ARG A 739 -43.98 2.92 15.41
C ARG A 739 -43.54 4.25 14.78
N SER A 740 -43.61 5.33 15.57
CA SER A 740 -43.06 6.63 15.16
C SER A 740 -41.53 6.61 15.18
N CYS A 741 -40.92 6.73 13.99
CA CYS A 741 -39.54 7.20 13.87
C CYS A 741 -39.54 8.69 14.23
N GLY A 742 -38.66 9.10 15.15
CA GLY A 742 -38.84 10.35 15.89
C GLY A 742 -38.76 11.64 15.05
N ASN A 743 -39.49 12.66 15.52
CA ASN A 743 -39.76 13.94 14.86
C ASN A 743 -40.75 13.84 13.68
N GLY A 744 -41.88 14.54 13.79
CA GLY A 744 -43.12 14.30 13.01
C GLY A 744 -43.09 14.67 11.52
N SER A 745 -41.91 14.86 10.94
CA SER A 745 -41.68 15.16 9.53
C SER A 745 -41.00 14.01 8.76
N ILE A 746 -40.60 12.93 9.45
CA ILE A 746 -39.98 11.75 8.81
C ILE A 746 -41.06 10.73 8.45
N LEU A 747 -41.30 10.55 7.14
CA LEU A 747 -42.11 9.46 6.63
C LEU A 747 -41.35 8.13 6.69
N LEU A 748 -41.99 7.11 7.27
CA LEU A 748 -41.64 5.72 6.98
C LEU A 748 -41.75 5.47 5.46
N ASP A 749 -40.87 4.64 4.92
CA ASP A 749 -40.94 4.28 3.51
C ASP A 749 -42.27 3.55 3.22
N THR A 750 -43.04 4.10 2.28
CA THR A 750 -44.34 3.54 1.91
C THR A 750 -44.06 2.35 1.00
N VAL A 751 -44.22 1.13 1.54
CA VAL A 751 -43.90 -0.14 0.88
C VAL A 751 -44.74 -0.33 -0.38
N SER A 752 -44.26 0.23 -1.48
CA SER A 752 -44.98 0.38 -2.75
C SER A 752 -44.51 -0.62 -3.80
N ASN A 753 -43.32 -1.22 -3.64
CA ASN A 753 -42.76 -2.22 -4.56
C ASN A 753 -41.99 -3.37 -3.86
N LEU A 754 -42.47 -3.81 -2.69
CA LEU A 754 -42.25 -5.19 -2.22
C LEU A 754 -43.57 -5.99 -2.17
N ALA A 755 -44.48 -5.65 -3.08
CA ALA A 755 -45.70 -6.41 -3.32
C ALA A 755 -45.40 -7.68 -4.14
N THR A 756 -45.70 -8.85 -3.54
CA THR A 756 -46.07 -10.10 -4.21
C THR A 756 -45.23 -10.56 -5.43
N GLY A 757 -44.28 -11.48 -5.21
CA GLY A 757 -43.69 -12.24 -6.33
C GLY A 757 -42.49 -13.14 -5.99
N GLY A 758 -41.64 -12.74 -5.03
CA GLY A 758 -40.48 -13.54 -4.62
C GLY A 758 -40.87 -14.82 -3.87
N PRO A 759 -40.30 -16.00 -4.19
CA PRO A 759 -40.65 -17.27 -3.54
C PRO A 759 -40.00 -17.39 -2.15
N GLY A 760 -40.65 -16.79 -1.15
CA GLY A 760 -40.16 -16.79 0.24
C GLY A 760 -40.88 -15.77 1.13
N GLY A 761 -42.21 -15.65 1.02
CA GLY A 761 -43.00 -14.57 1.60
C GLY A 761 -43.00 -14.51 3.14
N ILE A 762 -41.94 -13.91 3.71
CA ILE A 762 -41.73 -13.67 5.14
C ILE A 762 -41.50 -12.16 5.34
N ALA A 763 -41.98 -11.61 6.45
CA ALA A 763 -41.91 -10.17 6.72
C ALA A 763 -40.46 -9.62 6.69
N ALA A 764 -40.23 -8.64 5.81
CA ALA A 764 -38.97 -7.92 5.74
C ALA A 764 -38.69 -7.18 7.06
N LYS A 765 -37.46 -7.26 7.56
CA LYS A 765 -37.03 -6.58 8.80
C LYS A 765 -36.79 -5.10 8.51
N GLN A 766 -37.87 -4.32 8.48
CA GLN A 766 -37.82 -2.89 8.19
C GLN A 766 -37.02 -2.12 9.24
N VAL A 767 -36.24 -1.14 8.76
CA VAL A 767 -35.50 -0.17 9.55
C VAL A 767 -36.29 1.15 9.53
N CYS A 768 -36.16 1.99 10.57
CA CYS A 768 -36.61 3.38 10.46
C CYS A 768 -35.82 4.06 9.33
N ASN A 769 -36.52 4.53 8.29
CA ASN A 769 -35.95 5.41 7.27
C ASN A 769 -35.71 6.80 7.88
N ASN A 770 -34.71 6.91 8.75
CA ASN A 770 -34.18 8.20 9.13
C ASN A 770 -33.55 8.83 7.88
N LEU A 771 -33.66 10.14 7.68
CA LEU A 771 -33.29 10.79 6.41
C LEU A 771 -31.80 10.66 6.04
N PHE A 772 -30.99 10.17 6.97
CA PHE A 772 -29.66 9.61 6.75
C PHE A 772 -29.65 8.56 5.61
N GLY A 773 -29.26 9.01 4.41
CA GLY A 773 -29.00 8.12 3.27
C GLY A 773 -27.76 7.24 3.47
N ALA A 774 -27.17 6.74 2.38
CA ALA A 774 -25.94 5.91 2.41
C ALA A 774 -24.66 6.64 2.90
N THR A 775 -24.84 7.83 3.47
CA THR A 775 -23.84 8.85 3.81
C THR A 775 -23.48 8.88 5.30
N VAL A 776 -24.36 8.46 6.21
CA VAL A 776 -24.03 8.33 7.64
C VAL A 776 -23.34 7.00 7.90
N ARG A 777 -22.12 7.07 8.42
CA ARG A 777 -21.26 5.92 8.66
C ARG A 777 -20.65 6.00 10.07
N GLN A 778 -20.14 4.89 10.58
CA GLN A 778 -19.29 4.88 11.77
C GLN A 778 -18.17 3.86 11.59
N PHE A 779 -16.93 4.33 11.73
CA PHE A 779 -15.73 3.48 11.72
C PHE A 779 -15.59 2.78 13.08
N THR A 780 -15.51 1.46 13.08
CA THR A 780 -15.41 0.64 14.29
C THR A 780 -14.49 -0.55 14.09
N THR A 781 -13.96 -1.11 15.18
CA THR A 781 -13.07 -2.27 15.18
C THR A 781 -13.68 -3.39 16.00
N TYR A 782 -14.09 -4.49 15.35
CA TYR A 782 -14.62 -5.66 16.06
C TYR A 782 -13.49 -6.65 16.37
N PRO A 783 -13.42 -7.24 17.59
CA PRO A 783 -12.34 -8.19 17.94
C PRO A 783 -12.23 -9.43 17.03
N GLY A 784 -13.35 -9.86 16.42
CA GLY A 784 -13.35 -10.96 15.45
C GLY A 784 -12.98 -10.57 14.01
N ALA A 785 -12.75 -9.29 13.74
CA ALA A 785 -12.54 -8.76 12.39
C ALA A 785 -11.13 -9.03 11.84
N GLY A 786 -11.00 -8.93 10.52
CA GLY A 786 -9.74 -8.70 9.82
C GLY A 786 -9.35 -9.85 8.91
N VAL A 787 -8.08 -10.24 8.98
CA VAL A 787 -7.41 -11.09 7.98
C VAL A 787 -6.84 -12.34 8.64
N ILE A 788 -6.80 -13.46 7.91
CA ILE A 788 -5.99 -14.65 8.20
C ILE A 788 -5.22 -14.96 6.92
N ALA A 789 -3.89 -14.93 6.96
CA ALA A 789 -3.02 -15.34 5.88
C ALA A 789 -2.10 -16.48 6.35
N ASP A 790 -2.27 -17.66 5.76
CA ASP A 790 -1.41 -18.82 5.92
C ASP A 790 -0.59 -19.01 4.64
N ALA A 791 0.72 -19.25 4.72
CA ALA A 791 1.52 -19.57 3.54
C ALA A 791 2.76 -20.43 3.84
N LEU A 792 3.09 -21.32 2.91
CA LEU A 792 4.44 -21.84 2.74
C LEU A 792 5.17 -20.97 1.71
N GLN A 793 6.23 -20.31 2.15
CA GLN A 793 7.16 -19.54 1.34
C GLN A 793 8.39 -20.39 1.05
N VAL A 794 8.81 -20.50 -0.20
CA VAL A 794 10.02 -21.24 -0.61
C VAL A 794 10.87 -20.36 -1.51
N GLY A 795 12.14 -20.19 -1.15
CA GLY A 795 13.13 -19.48 -1.95
C GLY A 795 14.28 -20.40 -2.34
N ILE A 796 14.74 -20.29 -3.58
CA ILE A 796 16.01 -20.88 -4.02
C ILE A 796 16.81 -19.76 -4.69
N LYS A 797 18.07 -19.56 -4.30
CA LYS A 797 19.01 -18.66 -5.01
C LYS A 797 20.28 -19.42 -5.34
N HIS A 798 20.68 -19.41 -6.62
CA HIS A 798 21.94 -19.98 -7.12
C HIS A 798 22.89 -18.83 -7.47
N ALA A 799 23.98 -18.69 -6.70
CA ALA A 799 24.97 -17.63 -6.95
C ALA A 799 25.89 -17.98 -8.12
N THR A 800 26.40 -16.93 -8.78
CA THR A 800 27.03 -16.99 -10.12
C THR A 800 28.00 -18.15 -10.29
N THR A 801 27.69 -19.04 -11.22
CA THR A 801 28.54 -20.18 -11.60
C THR A 801 28.69 -20.23 -13.12
N LYS A 802 29.93 -20.10 -13.62
CA LYS A 802 30.25 -20.05 -15.07
C LYS A 802 29.45 -18.99 -15.88
N GLY A 803 29.06 -17.89 -15.24
CA GLY A 803 28.26 -16.82 -15.86
C GLY A 803 26.74 -17.00 -15.72
N PHE A 804 26.26 -18.09 -15.14
CA PHE A 804 24.83 -18.31 -14.86
C PHE A 804 24.48 -17.99 -13.40
N THR A 805 23.37 -17.27 -13.21
CA THR A 805 22.75 -16.94 -11.92
C THR A 805 21.25 -17.20 -12.03
N SER A 806 20.61 -17.68 -10.96
CA SER A 806 19.15 -17.85 -10.96
C SER A 806 18.52 -17.78 -9.58
N ALA A 807 17.22 -17.47 -9.55
CA ALA A 807 16.41 -17.53 -8.36
C ALA A 807 15.01 -18.10 -8.65
N ILE A 808 14.41 -18.72 -7.63
CA ILE A 808 13.02 -19.17 -7.63
C ILE A 808 12.40 -18.64 -6.34
N ALA A 809 11.27 -17.95 -6.46
CA ALA A 809 10.41 -17.55 -5.35
C ALA A 809 9.04 -18.18 -5.54
N TYR A 810 8.63 -19.05 -4.61
CA TYR A 810 7.34 -19.75 -4.66
C TYR A 810 6.55 -19.51 -3.38
N THR A 811 5.26 -19.24 -3.52
CA THR A 811 4.33 -19.08 -2.41
C THR A 811 3.13 -19.98 -2.63
N ALA A 812 2.91 -20.96 -1.74
CA ALA A 812 1.65 -21.69 -1.66
C ALA A 812 0.88 -21.18 -0.45
N GLY A 813 -0.31 -20.60 -0.63
CA GLY A 813 -0.97 -19.89 0.47
C GLY A 813 -2.49 -19.73 0.39
N ARG A 814 -3.02 -19.17 1.48
CA ARG A 814 -4.42 -18.83 1.65
C ARG A 814 -4.58 -17.56 2.46
N THR A 815 -5.24 -16.57 1.87
CA THR A 815 -5.82 -15.45 2.60
C THR A 815 -7.33 -15.67 2.76
N LYS A 816 -7.81 -15.53 3.99
CA LYS A 816 -9.22 -15.27 4.31
C LYS A 816 -9.35 -13.86 4.87
N ASN A 817 -10.51 -13.24 4.69
CA ASN A 817 -10.74 -11.87 5.12
C ASN A 817 -12.21 -11.66 5.55
N SER A 818 -12.47 -10.81 6.54
CA SER A 818 -13.81 -10.43 7.01
C SER A 818 -14.16 -8.95 6.85
N THR A 819 -13.20 -8.09 6.49
CA THR A 819 -13.32 -6.62 6.43
C THR A 819 -13.26 -6.04 5.02
N ASN A 820 -12.65 -6.77 4.08
CA ASN A 820 -12.43 -6.37 2.69
C ASN A 820 -13.71 -5.81 2.02
N GLY A 821 -13.62 -4.58 1.49
CA GLY A 821 -14.68 -3.96 0.69
C GLY A 821 -15.04 -2.53 1.08
N PRO A 822 -15.87 -1.86 0.25
CA PRO A 822 -16.06 -0.41 0.32
C PRO A 822 -17.01 0.01 1.45
N PHE A 823 -16.49 -0.02 2.68
CA PHE A 823 -16.98 0.70 3.86
C PHE A 823 -18.51 0.61 4.13
N SER A 824 -19.12 -0.55 3.82
CA SER A 824 -20.58 -0.70 3.82
C SER A 824 -21.04 -2.10 4.24
N TYR A 825 -21.36 -2.24 5.53
CA TYR A 825 -22.12 -3.35 6.16
C TYR A 825 -21.47 -4.75 6.23
N PRO A 826 -21.73 -5.53 7.32
CA PRO A 826 -21.67 -6.99 7.27
C PRO A 826 -22.88 -7.56 6.50
N ASN A 827 -22.70 -8.68 5.80
CA ASN A 827 -23.74 -9.35 5.00
C ASN A 827 -24.92 -9.88 5.85
N LYS A 828 -24.68 -10.28 7.10
CA LYS A 828 -25.73 -10.77 8.01
C LYS A 828 -25.85 -9.88 9.26
N PRO A 829 -26.31 -8.62 9.12
CA PRO A 829 -26.33 -7.63 10.22
C PRO A 829 -27.29 -7.98 11.37
N PHE A 830 -28.17 -8.97 11.16
CA PHE A 830 -29.10 -9.48 12.17
C PHE A 830 -28.60 -10.75 12.89
N LYS A 831 -27.34 -11.15 12.69
CA LYS A 831 -26.69 -12.25 13.44
C LYS A 831 -25.56 -11.72 14.30
N SER A 832 -25.38 -12.31 15.48
CA SER A 832 -24.38 -11.87 16.45
C SER A 832 -22.95 -12.22 16.02
N GLY A 833 -22.18 -11.20 15.63
CA GLY A 833 -20.74 -11.30 15.41
C GLY A 833 -20.32 -11.65 13.98
N ILE A 834 -19.09 -11.24 13.64
CA ILE A 834 -18.54 -11.23 12.29
C ILE A 834 -18.13 -12.61 11.73
N GLN A 835 -18.44 -13.70 12.43
CA GLN A 835 -18.04 -15.05 12.03
C GLN A 835 -18.59 -15.49 10.66
N GLN A 836 -19.78 -15.00 10.27
CA GLN A 836 -20.41 -15.34 8.98
C GLN A 836 -19.95 -14.43 7.82
N GLU A 837 -19.05 -13.47 8.10
CA GLU A 837 -18.43 -12.58 7.11
C GLU A 837 -17.07 -13.09 6.61
N TRP A 838 -16.63 -14.26 7.06
CA TRP A 838 -15.33 -14.82 6.68
C TRP A 838 -15.37 -15.51 5.31
N ALA A 839 -14.74 -14.88 4.33
CA ALA A 839 -14.58 -15.42 2.97
C ALA A 839 -13.09 -15.55 2.59
N ASN A 840 -12.78 -15.83 1.31
CA ASN A 840 -11.43 -15.59 0.80
C ASN A 840 -11.14 -14.07 0.80
N GLY A 841 -9.88 -13.65 0.84
CA GLY A 841 -9.53 -12.26 0.51
C GLY A 841 -9.56 -12.02 -1.00
N THR A 842 -9.75 -10.78 -1.47
CA THR A 842 -9.61 -10.46 -2.91
C THR A 842 -8.17 -10.62 -3.41
N ASP A 843 -7.21 -10.54 -2.49
CA ASP A 843 -5.78 -10.84 -2.68
C ASP A 843 -5.49 -12.36 -2.76
N ASP A 844 -6.46 -13.24 -2.43
CA ASP A 844 -6.22 -14.66 -2.15
C ASP A 844 -5.82 -15.48 -3.40
N GLN A 845 -4.57 -15.38 -3.81
CA GLN A 845 -3.97 -16.24 -4.83
C GLN A 845 -3.37 -17.49 -4.16
N ARG A 846 -3.78 -18.69 -4.63
CA ARG A 846 -3.37 -19.97 -4.03
C ARG A 846 -1.88 -20.29 -4.26
N HIS A 847 -1.38 -19.97 -5.44
CA HIS A 847 0.01 -20.19 -5.82
C HIS A 847 0.55 -18.97 -6.57
N THR A 848 1.71 -18.46 -6.16
CA THR A 848 2.58 -17.62 -6.99
C THR A 848 3.94 -18.27 -7.17
N LEU A 849 4.54 -18.07 -8.35
CA LEU A 849 5.86 -18.55 -8.72
C LEU A 849 6.54 -17.49 -9.56
N THR A 850 7.64 -16.94 -9.08
CA THR A 850 8.59 -16.14 -9.86
C THR A 850 9.85 -16.97 -10.07
N VAL A 851 10.36 -17.03 -11.30
CA VAL A 851 11.65 -17.63 -11.63
C VAL A 851 12.46 -16.59 -12.39
N THR A 852 13.65 -16.24 -11.91
CA THR A 852 14.61 -15.44 -12.66
C THR A 852 15.84 -16.26 -13.02
N GLY A 853 16.40 -15.95 -14.19
CA GLY A 853 17.65 -16.51 -14.66
C GLY A 853 18.40 -15.49 -15.50
N GLU A 854 19.70 -15.39 -15.29
CA GLU A 854 20.61 -14.60 -16.10
C GLU A 854 21.77 -15.47 -16.56
N TYR A 855 22.12 -15.36 -17.84
CA TYR A 855 23.33 -15.94 -18.40
C TYR A 855 24.20 -14.86 -19.05
N GLN A 856 25.46 -14.75 -18.59
CA GLN A 856 26.49 -13.89 -19.17
C GLN A 856 27.41 -14.70 -20.08
N TRP A 857 27.44 -14.36 -21.37
CA TRP A 857 28.39 -14.91 -22.34
C TRP A 857 29.71 -14.14 -22.32
N LYS A 858 30.68 -14.62 -23.12
CA LYS A 858 31.90 -13.86 -23.42
C LYS A 858 31.57 -12.57 -24.17
N TYR A 859 32.47 -11.61 -24.11
CA TYR A 859 32.39 -10.31 -24.81
C TYR A 859 31.26 -9.38 -24.34
N GLY A 860 30.59 -9.67 -23.22
CA GLY A 860 29.67 -8.74 -22.56
C GLY A 860 28.20 -8.87 -22.98
N LEU A 861 27.87 -9.82 -23.86
CA LEU A 861 26.50 -10.22 -24.13
C LEU A 861 25.90 -10.93 -22.90
N SER A 862 24.71 -10.55 -22.44
CA SER A 862 23.94 -11.31 -21.46
C SER A 862 22.43 -11.34 -21.75
N LEU A 863 21.78 -12.41 -21.31
CA LEU A 863 20.33 -12.59 -21.33
C LEU A 863 19.85 -12.74 -19.90
N SER A 864 19.00 -11.81 -19.46
CA SER A 864 18.23 -11.91 -18.22
C SER A 864 16.77 -12.23 -18.57
N SER A 865 16.08 -13.00 -17.73
CA SER A 865 14.66 -13.33 -17.93
C SER A 865 13.95 -13.60 -16.62
N LEU A 866 12.69 -13.18 -16.56
CA LEU A 866 11.76 -13.35 -15.46
C LEU A 866 10.50 -14.07 -15.97
N TYR A 867 10.17 -15.21 -15.38
CA TYR A 867 8.86 -15.87 -15.52
C TYR A 867 8.05 -15.63 -14.25
N HIS A 868 6.81 -15.15 -14.39
CA HIS A 868 5.85 -15.04 -13.29
C HIS A 868 4.57 -15.80 -13.60
N PHE A 869 4.15 -16.63 -12.64
CA PHE A 869 2.91 -17.40 -12.66
C PHE A 869 2.09 -17.12 -11.41
N GLY A 870 0.79 -16.91 -11.60
CA GLY A 870 -0.18 -16.72 -10.52
C GLY A 870 -1.45 -17.53 -10.75
N SER A 871 -1.94 -18.26 -9.75
CA SER A 871 -3.03 -19.24 -9.87
C SER A 871 -4.45 -18.66 -10.10
N GLY A 872 -4.57 -17.36 -10.40
CA GLY A 872 -5.83 -16.60 -10.29
C GLY A 872 -6.19 -16.20 -8.86
N GLN A 873 -6.59 -14.93 -8.68
CA GLN A 873 -7.03 -14.34 -7.40
C GLN A 873 -8.52 -14.66 -7.12
N ALA A 874 -9.02 -14.31 -5.92
CA ALA A 874 -10.46 -14.32 -5.65
C ALA A 874 -11.13 -13.04 -6.14
N PHE A 875 -12.41 -13.09 -6.49
CA PHE A 875 -13.19 -11.88 -6.73
C PHE A 875 -14.66 -12.05 -6.31
N ALA A 876 -15.33 -10.93 -6.05
CA ALA A 876 -16.73 -10.85 -5.71
C ALA A 876 -17.62 -10.65 -6.97
N PRO A 877 -18.89 -11.07 -6.96
CA PRO A 877 -19.88 -10.59 -7.93
C PRO A 877 -20.07 -9.07 -7.76
N SER A 878 -20.07 -8.29 -8.84
CA SER A 878 -20.16 -6.82 -8.75
C SER A 878 -21.59 -6.26 -8.80
N THR A 879 -22.57 -7.08 -9.18
CA THR A 879 -24.00 -6.78 -8.94
C THR A 879 -24.50 -7.56 -7.74
N GLY A 880 -25.20 -6.87 -6.84
CA GLY A 880 -25.81 -7.41 -5.62
C GLY A 880 -26.68 -6.34 -4.96
N ALA A 881 -27.95 -6.68 -4.71
CA ALA A 881 -28.78 -5.96 -3.76
C ALA A 881 -28.60 -6.62 -2.40
N SER A 882 -28.47 -5.83 -1.34
CA SER A 882 -28.46 -6.41 0.01
C SER A 882 -29.80 -7.12 0.28
N VAL A 883 -29.78 -8.14 1.14
CA VAL A 883 -30.98 -8.91 1.53
C VAL A 883 -32.05 -8.04 2.23
N ASN A 884 -31.75 -6.77 2.47
CA ASN A 884 -32.55 -5.78 3.20
C ASN A 884 -33.07 -4.64 2.30
N GLY A 885 -32.96 -4.75 0.96
CA GLY A 885 -33.46 -3.76 -0.01
C GLY A 885 -32.55 -2.55 -0.27
N TYR A 886 -31.56 -2.29 0.60
CA TYR A 886 -30.54 -1.27 0.33
C TYR A 886 -29.66 -1.72 -0.85
N THR A 887 -29.61 -0.90 -1.89
CA THR A 887 -28.76 -1.08 -3.08
C THR A 887 -27.33 -0.60 -2.82
N LEU A 888 -26.42 -0.95 -3.75
CA LEU A 888 -24.99 -0.64 -3.74
C LEU A 888 -24.15 -1.38 -2.67
N GLY A 889 -24.05 -2.72 -2.81
CA GLY A 889 -23.11 -3.54 -2.04
C GLY A 889 -22.74 -4.85 -2.72
N THR A 890 -21.49 -5.02 -3.13
CA THR A 890 -20.96 -6.14 -3.98
C THR A 890 -20.86 -7.51 -3.28
N ARG A 891 -21.65 -7.77 -2.22
CA ARG A 891 -21.24 -8.75 -1.19
C ARG A 891 -22.19 -9.92 -0.96
N THR A 892 -23.47 -9.79 -1.31
CA THR A 892 -24.41 -10.90 -1.47
C THR A 892 -25.46 -10.56 -2.52
N PHE A 893 -26.09 -11.60 -3.09
CA PHE A 893 -27.14 -11.50 -4.12
C PHE A 893 -28.34 -12.36 -3.70
N ALA A 894 -29.53 -12.05 -4.21
CA ALA A 894 -30.77 -12.82 -4.03
C ALA A 894 -31.31 -13.26 -5.40
N ALA A 895 -31.00 -14.50 -5.81
CA ALA A 895 -31.33 -15.02 -7.14
C ALA A 895 -32.55 -15.96 -7.14
N GLN A 896 -33.05 -16.27 -8.34
CA GLN A 896 -33.39 -17.66 -8.67
C GLN A 896 -32.34 -18.15 -9.70
N PRO A 897 -31.65 -19.28 -9.47
CA PRO A 897 -30.70 -19.82 -10.44
C PRO A 897 -31.44 -20.36 -11.67
N ILE A 898 -30.93 -20.05 -12.86
CA ILE A 898 -31.47 -20.52 -14.15
C ILE A 898 -30.37 -21.28 -14.92
N ALA A 899 -30.76 -22.22 -15.78
CA ALA A 899 -29.80 -23.06 -16.50
C ALA A 899 -29.08 -22.27 -17.63
N PRO A 900 -27.80 -22.57 -17.92
CA PRO A 900 -27.07 -21.95 -19.04
C PRO A 900 -27.85 -22.09 -20.36
N GLY A 901 -27.96 -20.98 -21.10
CA GLY A 901 -28.69 -20.94 -22.37
C GLY A 901 -30.22 -20.82 -22.28
N THR A 902 -30.80 -20.72 -21.07
CA THR A 902 -32.24 -20.50 -20.91
C THR A 902 -32.59 -19.02 -20.69
N THR A 903 -33.73 -18.58 -21.23
CA THR A 903 -34.28 -17.23 -21.06
C THR A 903 -35.30 -17.19 -19.92
N CYS A 904 -35.33 -16.11 -19.13
CA CYS A 904 -36.37 -15.93 -18.12
C CYS A 904 -37.70 -15.46 -18.77
N PRO A 905 -38.86 -16.04 -18.39
CA PRO A 905 -40.16 -15.70 -18.98
C PRO A 905 -40.82 -14.43 -18.41
N VAL A 906 -40.25 -13.76 -17.41
CA VAL A 906 -40.87 -12.60 -16.72
C VAL A 906 -39.90 -11.46 -16.42
N ALA A 907 -40.38 -10.22 -16.52
CA ALA A 907 -39.57 -9.00 -16.47
C ALA A 907 -38.89 -8.70 -15.11
N ALA A 908 -39.27 -9.39 -14.02
CA ALA A 908 -38.73 -9.18 -12.67
C ALA A 908 -37.51 -10.07 -12.33
N CYS A 909 -37.00 -10.87 -13.27
CA CYS A 909 -35.80 -11.68 -13.07
C CYS A 909 -34.53 -10.82 -12.94
N VAL A 910 -33.95 -10.75 -11.74
CA VAL A 910 -32.57 -10.27 -11.58
C VAL A 910 -31.62 -11.39 -12.03
N VAL A 911 -31.18 -11.32 -13.28
CA VAL A 911 -30.41 -12.39 -13.96
C VAL A 911 -29.01 -12.54 -13.36
N SER A 912 -28.52 -13.77 -13.27
CA SER A 912 -27.11 -14.06 -12.95
C SER A 912 -26.67 -15.40 -13.54
N TYR A 913 -25.71 -15.37 -14.47
CA TYR A 913 -25.12 -16.56 -15.10
C TYR A 913 -24.05 -17.23 -14.21
N ALA A 914 -24.35 -17.41 -12.93
CA ALA A 914 -23.44 -18.05 -11.97
C ALA A 914 -23.64 -19.58 -11.94
N PRO A 915 -22.58 -20.39 -11.80
CA PRO A 915 -22.71 -21.83 -11.59
C PRO A 915 -23.45 -22.09 -10.28
N ILE A 916 -24.55 -22.85 -10.36
CA ILE A 916 -25.51 -23.08 -9.27
C ILE A 916 -24.83 -23.64 -8.00
N SER A 917 -23.73 -24.38 -8.16
CA SER A 917 -22.87 -24.90 -7.08
C SER A 917 -22.21 -23.84 -6.17
N LYS A 918 -22.39 -22.55 -6.44
CA LYS A 918 -21.92 -21.42 -5.62
C LYS A 918 -23.02 -20.63 -4.91
N ALA A 919 -24.29 -21.06 -5.04
CA ALA A 919 -25.42 -20.52 -4.31
C ALA A 919 -26.05 -21.57 -3.37
N TYR A 920 -26.62 -21.12 -2.25
CA TYR A 920 -27.42 -21.95 -1.35
C TYR A 920 -28.66 -21.18 -0.90
N TYR A 921 -29.77 -21.88 -0.67
CA TYR A 921 -30.99 -21.26 -0.16
C TYR A 921 -30.88 -21.07 1.36
N ASP A 922 -30.91 -19.83 1.85
CA ASP A 922 -30.97 -19.53 3.30
C ASP A 922 -32.43 -19.37 3.72
N ALA A 923 -33.00 -20.45 4.23
CA ALA A 923 -34.39 -20.51 4.68
C ALA A 923 -34.71 -19.52 5.83
N GLY A 924 -33.70 -18.95 6.50
CA GLY A 924 -33.89 -17.88 7.49
C GLY A 924 -34.13 -16.49 6.87
N TYR A 925 -33.95 -16.34 5.56
CA TYR A 925 -34.17 -15.09 4.81
C TYR A 925 -35.06 -15.25 3.57
N GLY A 926 -35.28 -16.47 3.07
CA GLY A 926 -36.16 -16.72 1.91
C GLY A 926 -35.48 -16.52 0.55
N TYR A 927 -34.14 -16.47 0.49
CA TYR A 927 -33.39 -16.15 -0.73
C TYR A 927 -32.23 -17.12 -0.99
N TRP A 928 -31.87 -17.29 -2.27
CA TRP A 928 -30.62 -17.93 -2.67
C TRP A 928 -29.44 -16.97 -2.47
N ILE A 929 -28.56 -17.31 -1.53
CA ILE A 929 -27.36 -16.55 -1.16
C ILE A 929 -26.14 -17.10 -1.89
N MET A 930 -25.39 -16.22 -2.56
CA MET A 930 -24.08 -16.53 -3.16
C MET A 930 -22.94 -16.28 -2.17
N GLN A 931 -21.88 -17.10 -2.19
CA GLN A 931 -20.72 -16.89 -1.32
C GLN A 931 -19.88 -15.68 -1.77
N ARG A 932 -19.65 -14.72 -0.86
CA ARG A 932 -18.71 -13.60 -1.04
C ARG A 932 -17.31 -14.12 -1.42
N ASP A 933 -16.62 -13.43 -2.32
CA ASP A 933 -15.26 -13.78 -2.79
C ASP A 933 -15.11 -15.27 -3.22
N GLY A 934 -16.21 -15.86 -3.73
CA GLY A 934 -16.35 -17.30 -4.00
C GLY A 934 -15.87 -17.76 -5.37
N PHE A 935 -15.53 -16.82 -6.27
CA PHE A 935 -15.03 -17.05 -7.62
C PHE A 935 -13.49 -17.04 -7.68
N ARG A 936 -12.96 -17.44 -8.84
CA ARG A 936 -11.52 -17.40 -9.16
C ARG A 936 -11.28 -16.81 -10.54
N GLY A 937 -10.30 -15.91 -10.63
CA GLY A 937 -9.79 -15.43 -11.91
C GLY A 937 -9.01 -16.51 -12.68
N THR A 938 -8.67 -16.22 -13.92
CA THR A 938 -7.77 -17.05 -14.73
C THR A 938 -6.34 -17.07 -14.18
N LYS A 939 -5.57 -18.09 -14.58
CA LYS A 939 -4.14 -18.17 -14.30
C LYS A 939 -3.39 -17.06 -15.07
N TYR A 940 -2.55 -16.32 -14.38
CA TYR A 940 -1.62 -15.35 -14.94
C TYR A 940 -0.32 -16.07 -15.33
N ASN A 941 0.23 -15.78 -16.52
CA ASN A 941 1.49 -16.33 -17.01
C ASN A 941 2.24 -15.24 -17.82
N ARG A 942 3.38 -14.77 -17.35
CA ARG A 942 4.21 -13.77 -18.03
C ARG A 942 5.65 -14.25 -18.13
N VAL A 943 6.28 -14.03 -19.28
CA VAL A 943 7.74 -14.09 -19.44
C VAL A 943 8.19 -12.74 -19.96
N ASP A 944 9.11 -12.12 -19.23
CA ASP A 944 9.78 -10.88 -19.60
C ASP A 944 11.27 -11.15 -19.74
N SER A 945 11.91 -10.63 -20.79
CA SER A 945 13.31 -10.95 -21.12
C SER A 945 14.08 -9.70 -21.54
N ARG A 946 15.33 -9.61 -21.11
CA ARG A 946 16.30 -8.57 -21.50
C ARG A 946 17.49 -9.22 -22.19
N LEU A 947 17.72 -8.87 -23.45
CA LEU A 947 18.97 -9.18 -24.14
C LEU A 947 19.81 -7.90 -24.20
N GLN A 948 21.03 -7.93 -23.67
CA GLN A 948 21.94 -6.78 -23.63
C GLN A 948 23.35 -7.14 -24.09
N GLU A 949 24.07 -6.18 -24.65
CA GLU A 949 25.51 -6.28 -24.92
C GLU A 949 26.24 -5.10 -24.26
N SER A 950 27.23 -5.40 -23.41
CA SER A 950 28.07 -4.41 -22.75
C SER A 950 29.47 -4.37 -23.35
N PHE A 951 29.84 -3.22 -23.93
CA PHE A 951 31.14 -2.99 -24.54
C PHE A 951 31.94 -1.95 -23.75
N LYS A 952 33.26 -2.20 -23.62
CA LYS A 952 34.21 -1.31 -22.97
C LYS A 952 34.97 -0.50 -24.01
N PHE A 953 34.91 0.83 -23.92
CA PHE A 953 35.66 1.73 -24.80
C PHE A 953 37.08 2.00 -24.27
N LYS A 954 37.22 2.09 -22.95
CA LYS A 954 38.48 2.22 -22.20
C LYS A 954 38.30 1.54 -20.83
N GLU A 955 39.35 1.52 -20.01
CA GLU A 955 39.36 0.87 -18.68
C GLU A 955 38.19 1.23 -17.76
N LYS A 956 37.63 2.45 -17.89
CA LYS A 956 36.53 2.98 -17.07
C LYS A 956 35.24 3.23 -17.83
N TYR A 957 35.29 3.34 -19.17
CA TYR A 957 34.13 3.77 -19.96
C TYR A 957 33.41 2.57 -20.56
N HIS A 958 32.16 2.40 -20.15
CA HIS A 958 31.28 1.31 -20.55
C HIS A 958 30.05 1.87 -21.27
N ALA A 959 29.51 1.11 -22.21
CA ALA A 959 28.14 1.29 -22.67
C ALA A 959 27.42 -0.05 -22.73
N ILE A 960 26.09 0.03 -22.70
CA ILE A 960 25.17 -1.08 -22.84
C ILE A 960 24.12 -0.67 -23.88
N VAL A 961 23.90 -1.54 -24.86
CA VAL A 961 22.71 -1.52 -25.71
C VAL A 961 21.88 -2.75 -25.36
N ALA A 962 20.59 -2.57 -25.15
CA ALA A 962 19.70 -3.67 -24.80
C ALA A 962 18.32 -3.54 -25.44
N VAL A 963 17.65 -4.69 -25.54
CA VAL A 963 16.22 -4.79 -25.83
C VAL A 963 15.54 -5.61 -24.74
N GLU A 964 14.49 -5.04 -24.16
CA GLU A 964 13.59 -5.71 -23.24
C GLU A 964 12.27 -6.04 -23.95
N ALA A 965 11.74 -7.24 -23.68
CA ALA A 965 10.50 -7.74 -24.25
C ALA A 965 9.58 -8.18 -23.11
N PHE A 966 8.52 -7.41 -22.87
CA PHE A 966 7.52 -7.71 -21.84
C PHE A 966 6.38 -8.53 -22.44
N ASN A 967 5.89 -9.53 -21.71
CA ASN A 967 4.95 -10.53 -22.20
C ASN A 967 5.42 -11.16 -23.53
N LEU A 968 6.65 -11.68 -23.56
CA LEU A 968 7.38 -12.18 -24.74
C LEU A 968 6.58 -13.14 -25.64
N PHE A 969 5.73 -13.98 -25.05
CA PHE A 969 4.89 -14.95 -25.76
C PHE A 969 3.49 -14.42 -26.12
N ASN A 970 3.20 -13.14 -25.86
CA ASN A 970 1.90 -12.49 -26.02
C ASN A 970 0.76 -13.26 -25.35
N HIS A 971 1.00 -13.80 -24.15
CA HIS A 971 0.02 -14.58 -23.42
C HIS A 971 -1.14 -13.68 -22.96
N SER A 972 -2.36 -14.21 -23.02
CA SER A 972 -3.56 -13.46 -22.66
C SER A 972 -3.76 -13.42 -21.14
N ASN A 973 -3.09 -12.49 -20.49
CA ASN A 973 -3.19 -12.27 -19.05
C ASN A 973 -4.42 -11.41 -18.73
N TYR A 974 -5.56 -12.06 -18.53
CA TYR A 974 -6.78 -11.38 -18.10
C TYR A 974 -6.72 -11.12 -16.59
N GLY A 975 -6.51 -9.85 -16.20
CA GLY A 975 -6.49 -9.44 -14.80
C GLY A 975 -7.87 -9.48 -14.13
N ASN A 976 -8.94 -9.20 -14.88
CA ASN A 976 -10.31 -9.22 -14.38
C ASN A 976 -11.31 -9.63 -15.47
N PHE A 977 -12.48 -10.08 -15.03
CA PHE A 977 -13.64 -10.38 -15.88
C PHE A 977 -14.75 -9.36 -15.63
N ALA A 978 -15.57 -9.11 -16.64
CA ALA A 978 -16.82 -8.39 -16.50
C ALA A 978 -17.74 -9.19 -15.58
N THR A 979 -17.93 -8.70 -14.37
CA THR A 979 -18.77 -9.30 -13.33
C THR A 979 -20.14 -8.63 -13.22
N THR A 980 -20.39 -7.59 -14.03
CA THR A 980 -21.61 -6.81 -14.07
C THR A 980 -22.64 -7.37 -15.06
N THR A 981 -23.89 -7.48 -14.61
CA THR A 981 -25.06 -7.70 -15.46
C THR A 981 -25.95 -6.46 -15.45
N SER A 982 -25.81 -5.60 -16.47
CA SER A 982 -26.65 -4.40 -16.61
C SER A 982 -28.00 -4.75 -17.23
N ILE A 983 -29.07 -4.67 -16.44
CA ILE A 983 -30.43 -4.84 -16.96
C ILE A 983 -30.78 -3.64 -17.85
N GLY A 984 -31.28 -3.91 -19.06
CA GLY A 984 -31.85 -2.90 -19.96
C GLY A 984 -30.92 -2.32 -21.04
N THR A 985 -29.60 -2.59 -21.02
CA THR A 985 -28.66 -1.99 -21.99
C THR A 985 -28.29 -2.89 -23.19
N GLY A 986 -28.84 -4.11 -23.27
CA GLY A 986 -28.59 -5.08 -24.36
C GLY A 986 -27.21 -5.75 -24.36
N ALA A 987 -26.21 -5.14 -23.72
CA ALA A 987 -24.82 -5.62 -23.68
C ALA A 987 -24.53 -6.49 -22.43
N ASN A 988 -24.90 -7.78 -22.48
CA ASN A 988 -24.51 -8.74 -21.44
C ASN A 988 -23.03 -9.14 -21.57
N ALA A 989 -22.14 -8.38 -20.94
CA ALA A 989 -20.71 -8.68 -20.87
C ALA A 989 -20.33 -9.71 -19.79
N TYR A 990 -21.26 -10.16 -18.93
CA TYR A 990 -20.94 -11.03 -17.80
C TYR A 990 -20.13 -12.28 -18.20
N GLY A 991 -18.97 -12.46 -17.59
CA GLY A 991 -18.06 -13.58 -17.87
C GLY A 991 -17.08 -13.38 -19.02
N THR A 992 -17.11 -12.24 -19.75
CA THR A 992 -16.04 -11.91 -20.70
C THR A 992 -14.83 -11.27 -19.98
N PRO A 993 -13.60 -11.42 -20.50
CA PRO A 993 -12.47 -10.64 -20.01
C PRO A 993 -12.71 -9.14 -20.18
N LEU A 994 -12.30 -8.34 -19.20
CA LEU A 994 -12.22 -6.87 -19.35
C LEU A 994 -10.80 -6.47 -19.77
N ALA A 995 -10.71 -5.62 -20.78
CA ALA A 995 -9.49 -4.84 -21.01
C ALA A 995 -9.42 -3.78 -19.90
N VAL A 996 -8.39 -3.84 -19.05
CA VAL A 996 -8.27 -2.92 -17.90
C VAL A 996 -7.69 -1.59 -18.39
N THR A 997 -8.59 -0.70 -18.82
CA THR A 997 -8.24 0.68 -19.17
C THR A 997 -7.89 1.48 -17.92
N GLY A 998 -6.61 1.42 -17.51
CA GLY A 998 -6.05 2.33 -16.49
C GLY A 998 -5.22 1.70 -15.36
N ASN A 999 -4.92 0.39 -15.38
CA ASN A 999 -4.07 -0.22 -14.34
C ASN A 999 -3.52 -1.61 -14.75
N PRO A 1000 -2.41 -2.05 -14.15
CA PRO A 1000 -1.03 -1.64 -14.41
C PRO A 1000 -0.45 -2.31 -15.68
N VAL A 1001 0.77 -1.93 -16.07
CA VAL A 1001 1.39 -2.18 -17.40
C VAL A 1001 1.68 -3.66 -17.75
N GLU A 1002 1.30 -4.62 -16.90
CA GLU A 1002 1.69 -6.03 -17.00
C GLU A 1002 0.57 -6.96 -17.53
N TYR A 1003 -0.60 -6.40 -17.85
CA TYR A 1003 -1.75 -7.11 -18.44
C TYR A 1003 -1.93 -6.88 -19.95
N PHE A 1004 -0.99 -6.16 -20.59
CA PHE A 1004 -1.09 -5.77 -21.99
C PHE A 1004 -0.52 -6.82 -22.96
N ALA A 1005 -0.75 -6.59 -24.25
CA ALA A 1005 -0.04 -7.28 -25.33
C ALA A 1005 1.48 -7.14 -25.19
N ARG A 1006 2.22 -8.04 -25.85
CA ARG A 1006 3.69 -7.97 -25.91
C ARG A 1006 4.17 -6.60 -26.34
N SER A 1007 5.11 -6.03 -25.61
CA SER A 1007 5.77 -4.76 -25.93
C SER A 1007 7.29 -4.91 -25.93
N LEU A 1008 7.95 -4.08 -26.73
CA LEU A 1008 9.42 -3.99 -26.78
C LEU A 1008 9.88 -2.63 -26.25
N GLN A 1009 10.98 -2.63 -25.50
CA GLN A 1009 11.67 -1.45 -24.99
C GLN A 1009 13.14 -1.49 -25.43
N PHE A 1010 13.60 -0.42 -26.06
CA PHE A 1010 14.98 -0.27 -26.52
C PHE A 1010 15.75 0.62 -25.57
N ILE A 1011 16.99 0.24 -25.24
CA ILE A 1011 17.76 0.83 -24.15
C ILE A 1011 19.16 1.20 -24.66
N GLY A 1012 19.55 2.46 -24.43
CA GLY A 1012 20.93 2.91 -24.51
C GLY A 1012 21.40 3.42 -23.15
N ARG A 1013 22.53 2.92 -22.66
CA ARG A 1013 23.13 3.30 -21.36
C ARG A 1013 24.63 3.46 -21.50
N PHE A 1014 25.19 4.44 -20.80
CA PHE A 1014 26.63 4.75 -20.74
C PHE A 1014 27.03 4.96 -19.28
N SER A 1015 28.21 4.48 -18.88
CA SER A 1015 28.75 4.66 -17.52
C SER A 1015 30.27 4.83 -17.49
N PHE A 1016 30.75 5.41 -16.39
CA PHE A 1016 32.14 5.82 -16.15
C PHE A 1016 32.53 5.73 -14.67
#